data_AF-A0A3A2ZWZ7-F1
#
_entry.id   AF-A0A3A2ZWZ7-F1
#
_cell.length_a   1.000
_cell.length_b   1.000
_cell.length_c   1.000
_cell.angle_alpha   90.00
_cell.angle_beta   90.00
_cell.angle_gamma   90.00
#
_symmetry.space_group_name_H-M   'P 1'
#
loop_
_entity.id
_entity.type
_entity.pdbx_description
1 polymer ?
#
loop_
_entity_poly.entity_id
_entity_poly.type
_entity_poly.pdbx_seq_one_letter_code
_entity_poly.pdbx_strand_id
1 'polypeptide(L)'
;MGSNQADGLSPGKLRVLIAGAGIGGLTAAIALRQQGHCVELFERSRFAEEIGAAIHLCPNANSILHRLGIDATKFGAVEAEKLREFTPSGEHLNTVDVKGNSAFWRHRWLLVHRAHLHEALKAAAQAPGSGIPAQLHTSSKVVDVNPSLATITLENGQTIHGDIVIGADGVHSSIRSKLPGAEHIFPFSSGKNAFRFLITRQQALDDPDTHDIAAHFGALDLWDSPDRRIVIYPCSNNDMLNFVCIHPDTLTKIEKESDWNQQVGKDALLEVFGDFNPQVVKLLEKADPQTLKLWPLLDMDTLPTWVNERLAVIGDAAHPFLPYRASGGAMALEDAVSLGVMLSGDVEPKDIPMRLKLYEKARHERATRIQQMTRDSGKGPIGPEKGKTPLNQVYIKSLTFQATEMIMYIYGHDEFDHSTHILRQHLWRQDPNIYWRQPIVFGPMPGPRQDFNGRSRASASLKSTFKTASIKFKTSRTLLQNLLPNNSYSFISPSTVAYASFSQTTLDRMDWLGGGGYRHFGLYIHGVQYKTASGNLVKGTYLPILFENLADPIVSGREELGMPKLYTAIDVHQRNQSHHVHTSWEGAVWGHFSWEDLIDEDPTGDTGTIGGTQDDGILVYRYIPKVGREFKGQPEAEYPVFVPHAQESKVVASRVMRVRRTKRARVEIDALNWESLPTLYHVIDRLAEIPIDEIIEGKIVEGEGVPDVSSAMRIE
;
A
#
# COMPACT_ATOMS: atom_id res chain seq x y z
N MET A 1 28.86 39.29 7.54
CA MET A 1 28.01 38.67 8.56
C MET A 1 26.81 38.08 7.83
N GLY A 2 26.86 36.78 7.53
CA GLY A 2 25.85 36.09 6.74
C GLY A 2 24.69 35.64 7.63
N SER A 3 23.47 36.05 7.27
CA SER A 3 22.23 35.59 7.89
C SER A 3 21.91 34.17 7.44
N ASN A 4 22.01 33.21 8.36
CA ASN A 4 21.41 31.88 8.23
C ASN A 4 19.88 32.05 8.15
N GLN A 5 19.30 31.85 6.96
CA GLN A 5 17.87 31.57 6.79
C GLN A 5 17.65 30.06 6.83
N ALA A 6 17.86 29.47 7.99
CA ALA A 6 17.49 28.09 8.28
C ALA A 6 16.52 28.09 9.46
N ASP A 7 15.37 28.77 9.31
CA ASP A 7 14.31 28.77 10.33
C ASP A 7 12.94 28.78 9.63
N GLY A 8 12.12 27.76 9.89
CA GLY A 8 10.67 27.83 9.62
C GLY A 8 9.98 26.60 9.02
N LEU A 9 10.61 25.42 8.92
CA LEU A 9 9.88 24.20 8.52
C LEU A 9 9.23 23.56 9.74
N SER A 10 7.90 23.43 9.70
CA SER A 10 7.14 22.66 10.69
C SER A 10 7.64 21.21 10.74
N PRO A 11 7.71 20.56 11.92
CA PRO A 11 8.18 19.18 12.04
C PRO A 11 7.43 18.25 11.06
N GLY A 12 8.19 17.48 10.26
CA GLY A 12 7.67 16.54 9.23
C GLY A 12 7.84 16.99 7.77
N LYS A 13 8.31 18.20 7.48
CA LYS A 13 8.52 18.68 6.10
C LYS A 13 9.99 18.60 5.67
N LEU A 14 10.29 17.80 4.65
CA LEU A 14 11.61 17.70 4.05
C LEU A 14 11.87 18.83 3.04
N ARG A 15 13.12 19.27 2.93
CA ARG A 15 13.64 20.05 1.80
C ARG A 15 14.21 19.10 0.73
N VAL A 16 13.55 19.02 -0.42
CA VAL A 16 13.93 18.15 -1.53
C VAL A 16 14.59 18.95 -2.64
N LEU A 17 15.80 18.53 -3.03
CA LEU A 17 16.51 19.09 -4.18
C LEU A 17 16.39 18.16 -5.38
N ILE A 18 15.93 18.66 -6.51
CA ILE A 18 15.78 17.88 -7.75
C ILE A 18 16.71 18.47 -8.81
N ALA A 19 17.61 17.65 -9.34
CA ALA A 19 18.48 18.03 -10.44
C ALA A 19 17.87 17.59 -11.77
N GLY A 20 17.43 18.55 -12.58
CA GLY A 20 16.76 18.33 -13.85
C GLY A 20 15.25 18.59 -13.76
N ALA A 21 14.74 19.41 -14.67
CA ALA A 21 13.32 19.75 -14.77
C ALA A 21 12.68 19.18 -16.05
N GLY A 22 13.03 17.95 -16.41
CA GLY A 22 12.32 17.17 -17.40
C GLY A 22 10.99 16.61 -16.87
N ILE A 23 10.34 15.75 -17.65
CA ILE A 23 9.05 15.11 -17.28
C ILE A 23 9.14 14.44 -15.90
N GLY A 24 10.17 13.61 -15.66
CA GLY A 24 10.36 12.92 -14.38
C GLY A 24 10.55 13.89 -13.20
N GLY A 25 11.46 14.87 -13.34
CA GLY A 25 11.76 15.84 -12.28
C GLY A 25 10.57 16.72 -11.91
N LEU A 26 9.85 17.27 -12.91
CA LEU A 26 8.64 18.07 -12.67
C LEU A 26 7.53 17.23 -12.03
N THR A 27 7.37 15.98 -12.46
CA THR A 27 6.38 15.07 -11.88
C THR A 27 6.73 14.73 -10.43
N ALA A 28 8.01 14.48 -10.14
CA ALA A 28 8.48 14.22 -8.78
C ALA A 28 8.24 15.45 -7.89
N ALA A 29 8.45 16.65 -8.41
CA ALA A 29 8.16 17.87 -7.68
C ALA A 29 6.69 18.01 -7.31
N ILE A 30 5.77 17.69 -8.24
CA ILE A 30 4.32 17.71 -7.96
C ILE A 30 3.96 16.65 -6.91
N ALA A 31 4.45 15.41 -7.09
CA ALA A 31 4.14 14.31 -6.17
C ALA A 31 4.64 14.59 -4.74
N LEU A 32 5.86 15.11 -4.59
CA LEU A 32 6.49 15.37 -3.30
C LEU A 32 5.91 16.61 -2.60
N ARG A 33 5.61 17.68 -3.35
CA ARG A 33 4.96 18.84 -2.74
C ARG A 33 3.55 18.51 -2.25
N GLN A 34 2.81 17.62 -2.93
CA GLN A 34 1.50 17.15 -2.49
C GLN A 34 1.55 16.40 -1.14
N GLN A 35 2.71 15.86 -0.76
CA GLN A 35 2.97 15.31 0.58
C GLN A 35 3.33 16.38 1.62
N GLY A 36 3.40 17.65 1.22
CA GLY A 36 3.70 18.78 2.10
C GLY A 36 5.18 19.19 2.15
N HIS A 37 6.05 18.56 1.35
CA HIS A 37 7.48 18.87 1.31
C HIS A 37 7.79 20.18 0.55
N CYS A 38 8.97 20.75 0.82
CA CYS A 38 9.50 21.90 0.11
C CYS A 38 10.40 21.42 -1.02
N VAL A 39 10.06 21.73 -2.26
CA VAL A 39 10.78 21.22 -3.44
C VAL A 39 11.44 22.34 -4.22
N GLU A 40 12.71 22.14 -4.57
CA GLU A 40 13.47 23.01 -5.47
C GLU A 40 14.03 22.20 -6.63
N LEU A 41 13.78 22.66 -7.87
CA LEU A 41 14.32 22.07 -9.09
C LEU A 41 15.43 22.94 -9.66
N PHE A 42 16.48 22.31 -10.16
CA PHE A 42 17.63 22.96 -10.77
C PHE A 42 17.81 22.46 -12.20
N GLU A 43 17.64 23.36 -13.17
CA GLU A 43 17.66 23.05 -14.59
C GLU A 43 18.72 23.86 -15.32
N ARG A 44 19.51 23.19 -16.17
CA ARG A 44 20.59 23.82 -16.93
C ARG A 44 20.10 24.76 -18.03
N SER A 45 18.96 24.46 -18.64
CA SER A 45 18.42 25.24 -19.77
C SER A 45 17.59 26.45 -19.31
N ARG A 46 17.26 27.32 -20.28
CA ARG A 46 16.26 28.40 -20.13
C ARG A 46 14.90 28.03 -20.73
N PHE A 47 14.73 26.78 -21.16
CA PHE A 47 13.56 26.30 -21.91
C PHE A 47 13.20 27.11 -23.18
N ALA A 48 14.18 27.76 -23.80
CA ALA A 48 13.94 28.67 -24.93
C ALA A 48 13.50 27.96 -26.23
N GLU A 49 13.73 26.64 -26.37
CA GLU A 49 13.53 25.90 -27.63
C GLU A 49 13.14 24.42 -27.40
N GLU A 50 12.07 24.11 -26.67
CA GLU A 50 11.52 22.73 -26.66
C GLU A 50 10.69 22.47 -27.94
N ILE A 51 11.36 22.26 -29.07
CA ILE A 51 10.72 21.91 -30.35
C ILE A 51 10.88 20.39 -30.62
N GLY A 52 9.80 19.73 -31.03
CA GLY A 52 9.91 18.68 -32.06
C GLY A 52 9.58 17.22 -31.71
N ALA A 53 8.78 16.92 -30.69
CA ALA A 53 8.36 15.54 -30.46
C ALA A 53 7.01 15.41 -29.75
N ALA A 54 6.28 14.34 -30.07
CA ALA A 54 5.19 13.82 -29.27
C ALA A 54 5.64 12.62 -28.41
N ILE A 55 4.82 12.29 -27.42
CA ILE A 55 5.00 11.16 -26.52
C ILE A 55 3.64 10.49 -26.26
N HIS A 56 3.68 9.21 -25.95
CA HIS A 56 2.51 8.43 -25.57
C HIS A 56 2.32 8.52 -24.05
N LEU A 57 1.10 8.81 -23.63
CA LEU A 57 0.60 8.60 -22.28
C LEU A 57 -0.24 7.31 -22.31
N CYS A 58 0.46 6.19 -22.19
CA CYS A 58 -0.18 4.88 -22.03
C CYS A 58 -1.05 4.85 -20.76
N PRO A 59 -1.97 3.88 -20.60
CA PRO A 59 -2.90 3.84 -19.47
C PRO A 59 -2.27 3.98 -18.07
N ASN A 60 -1.15 3.31 -17.83
CA ASN A 60 -0.36 3.39 -16.60
C ASN A 60 0.27 4.78 -16.36
N ALA A 61 0.65 5.49 -17.42
CA ALA A 61 1.16 6.86 -17.34
C ALA A 61 0.03 7.89 -17.14
N ASN A 62 -1.09 7.69 -17.85
CA ASN A 62 -2.24 8.58 -17.78
C ASN A 62 -2.91 8.50 -16.39
N SER A 63 -2.93 7.32 -15.75
CA SER A 63 -3.40 7.17 -14.36
C SER A 63 -2.65 8.08 -13.38
N ILE A 64 -1.35 8.24 -13.59
CA ILE A 64 -0.48 9.08 -12.74
C ILE A 64 -0.82 10.55 -12.92
N LEU A 65 -0.97 11.04 -14.15
CA LEU A 65 -1.38 12.43 -14.37
C LEU A 65 -2.73 12.71 -13.71
N HIS A 66 -3.71 11.81 -13.85
CA HIS A 66 -4.99 11.95 -13.18
C HIS A 66 -4.86 12.01 -11.65
N ARG A 67 -4.02 11.15 -11.04
CA ARG A 67 -3.72 11.20 -9.60
C ARG A 67 -3.11 12.52 -9.15
N LEU A 68 -2.27 13.11 -9.99
CA LEU A 68 -1.67 14.42 -9.76
C LEU A 68 -2.63 15.60 -10.06
N GLY A 69 -3.86 15.32 -10.51
CA GLY A 69 -4.86 16.34 -10.85
C GLY A 69 -4.69 16.95 -12.24
N ILE A 70 -3.89 16.33 -13.11
CA ILE A 70 -3.60 16.79 -14.47
C ILE A 70 -4.41 15.97 -15.47
N ASP A 71 -5.11 16.66 -16.35
CA ASP A 71 -5.88 16.06 -17.44
C ASP A 71 -5.25 16.46 -18.77
N ALA A 72 -4.64 15.48 -19.45
CA ALA A 72 -3.91 15.73 -20.68
C ALA A 72 -4.79 16.18 -21.85
N THR A 73 -6.08 15.88 -21.82
CA THR A 73 -7.03 16.29 -22.86
C THR A 73 -7.19 17.82 -22.91
N LYS A 74 -6.94 18.52 -21.79
CA LYS A 74 -7.06 19.98 -21.69
C LYS A 74 -5.94 20.75 -22.41
N PHE A 75 -4.87 20.09 -22.82
CA PHE A 75 -3.75 20.69 -23.55
C PHE A 75 -3.42 19.94 -24.85
N GLY A 76 -4.45 19.32 -25.43
CA GLY A 76 -4.41 18.79 -26.78
C GLY A 76 -3.88 17.37 -26.92
N ALA A 77 -3.91 16.56 -25.86
CA ALA A 77 -3.70 15.12 -26.00
C ALA A 77 -4.85 14.47 -26.77
N VAL A 78 -4.51 13.56 -27.68
CA VAL A 78 -5.44 12.85 -28.58
C VAL A 78 -5.61 11.43 -28.08
N GLU A 79 -6.83 10.92 -28.01
CA GLU A 79 -7.08 9.51 -27.68
C GLU A 79 -6.63 8.61 -28.84
N ALA A 80 -5.81 7.59 -28.54
CA ALA A 80 -5.40 6.61 -29.53
C ALA A 80 -6.59 5.71 -29.88
N GLU A 81 -7.02 5.74 -31.14
CA GLU A 81 -8.18 4.97 -31.60
C GLU A 81 -7.76 3.62 -32.18
N LYS A 82 -6.73 3.63 -33.02
CA LYS A 82 -6.27 2.45 -33.76
C LYS A 82 -4.76 2.39 -33.81
N LEU A 83 -4.21 1.19 -33.74
CA LEU A 83 -2.83 0.91 -34.12
C LEU A 83 -2.86 0.12 -35.42
N ARG A 84 -2.23 0.65 -36.47
CA ARG A 84 -2.19 0.06 -37.81
C ARG A 84 -0.75 -0.31 -38.17
N GLU A 85 -0.54 -1.51 -38.67
CA GLU A 85 0.77 -2.03 -39.06
C GLU A 85 0.82 -2.24 -40.57
N PHE A 86 1.90 -1.76 -41.19
CA PHE A 86 2.14 -1.81 -42.63
C PHE A 86 3.54 -2.35 -42.93
N THR A 87 3.65 -3.07 -44.06
CA THR A 87 4.96 -3.40 -44.65
C THR A 87 5.61 -2.14 -45.26
N PRO A 88 6.91 -2.18 -45.64
CA PRO A 88 7.54 -1.04 -46.30
C PRO A 88 6.89 -0.73 -47.64
N SER A 89 6.32 -1.72 -48.34
CA SER A 89 5.60 -1.53 -49.61
C SER A 89 4.16 -1.01 -49.43
N GLY A 90 3.66 -0.89 -48.20
CA GLY A 90 2.32 -0.38 -47.87
C GLY A 90 1.21 -1.43 -47.84
N GLU A 91 1.56 -2.71 -47.80
CA GLU A 91 0.59 -3.76 -47.48
C GLU A 91 0.16 -3.62 -46.01
N HIS A 92 -1.14 -3.51 -45.76
CA HIS A 92 -1.71 -3.45 -44.42
C HIS A 92 -1.71 -4.85 -43.79
N LEU A 93 -0.94 -5.01 -42.70
CA LEU A 93 -0.77 -6.27 -41.99
C LEU A 93 -1.84 -6.50 -40.93
N ASN A 94 -2.12 -5.47 -40.13
CA ASN A 94 -2.94 -5.61 -38.94
C ASN A 94 -3.51 -4.27 -38.47
N THR A 95 -4.70 -4.30 -37.87
CA THR A 95 -5.28 -3.18 -37.13
C THR A 95 -5.74 -3.66 -35.75
N VAL A 96 -5.25 -3.01 -34.70
CA VAL A 96 -5.74 -3.17 -33.33
C VAL A 96 -6.67 -2.01 -33.00
N ASP A 97 -7.90 -2.32 -32.59
CA ASP A 97 -8.85 -1.34 -32.05
C ASP A 97 -8.46 -0.97 -30.61
N VAL A 98 -7.71 0.13 -30.45
CA VAL A 98 -7.19 0.57 -29.14
C VAL A 98 -8.32 1.15 -28.29
N LYS A 99 -9.21 1.93 -28.90
CA LYS A 99 -10.33 2.58 -28.21
C LYS A 99 -11.42 1.60 -27.83
N GLY A 100 -11.79 0.67 -28.72
CA GLY A 100 -12.73 -0.41 -28.39
C GLY A 100 -12.21 -1.31 -27.27
N ASN A 101 -10.90 -1.54 -27.21
CA ASN A 101 -10.25 -2.29 -26.14
C ASN A 101 -9.96 -1.46 -24.87
N SER A 102 -10.31 -0.17 -24.84
CA SER A 102 -10.02 0.69 -23.69
C SER A 102 -10.67 0.21 -22.37
N ALA A 103 -11.74 -0.60 -22.45
CA ALA A 103 -12.39 -1.20 -21.29
C ALA A 103 -11.48 -2.13 -20.45
N PHE A 104 -10.37 -2.62 -21.02
CA PHE A 104 -9.37 -3.39 -20.25
C PHE A 104 -8.57 -2.53 -19.27
N TRP A 105 -8.53 -1.21 -19.49
CA TRP A 105 -7.73 -0.30 -18.68
C TRP A 105 -8.60 0.77 -18.02
N ARG A 106 -8.23 1.17 -16.82
CA ARG A 106 -8.93 2.23 -16.10
C ARG A 106 -8.80 3.60 -16.79
N HIS A 107 -7.71 3.83 -17.52
CA HIS A 107 -7.41 5.10 -18.16
C HIS A 107 -7.10 4.91 -19.64
N ARG A 108 -7.43 5.93 -20.44
CA ARG A 108 -7.27 5.93 -21.90
C ARG A 108 -5.80 6.03 -22.28
N TRP A 109 -5.43 5.45 -23.42
CA TRP A 109 -4.16 5.71 -24.07
C TRP A 109 -4.24 7.05 -24.82
N LEU A 110 -3.43 8.02 -24.42
CA LEU A 110 -3.37 9.34 -25.06
C LEU A 110 -2.04 9.55 -25.79
N LEU A 111 -2.07 10.40 -26.81
CA LEU A 111 -0.95 10.83 -27.63
C LEU A 111 -0.80 12.34 -27.45
N VAL A 112 0.34 12.81 -26.96
CA VAL A 112 0.48 14.19 -26.51
C VAL A 112 1.73 14.86 -27.05
N HIS A 113 1.64 16.15 -27.37
CA HIS A 113 2.81 16.94 -27.72
C HIS A 113 3.69 17.11 -26.49
N ARG A 114 4.98 16.73 -26.57
CA ARG A 114 5.88 16.66 -25.41
C ARG A 114 6.01 18.02 -24.72
N ALA A 115 6.13 19.10 -25.50
CA ALA A 115 6.24 20.45 -24.94
C ALA A 115 4.97 20.91 -24.20
N HIS A 116 3.78 20.47 -24.64
CA HIS A 116 2.53 20.80 -23.94
C HIS A 116 2.45 20.05 -22.60
N LEU A 117 2.83 18.77 -22.60
CA LEU A 117 2.93 18.00 -21.35
C LEU A 117 3.95 18.61 -20.39
N HIS A 118 5.13 18.99 -20.89
CA HIS A 118 6.16 19.64 -20.09
C HIS A 118 5.66 20.95 -19.48
N GLU A 119 5.06 21.83 -20.28
CA GLU A 119 4.51 23.11 -19.80
C GLU A 119 3.39 22.89 -18.77
N ALA A 120 2.51 21.92 -19.00
CA ALA A 120 1.45 21.58 -18.05
C ALA A 120 2.01 21.08 -16.71
N LEU A 121 3.05 20.24 -16.74
CA LEU A 121 3.75 19.77 -15.53
C LEU A 121 4.47 20.93 -14.83
N LYS A 122 5.13 21.81 -15.58
CA LYS A 122 5.82 22.99 -15.05
C LYS A 122 4.84 23.92 -14.34
N ALA A 123 3.73 24.24 -15.01
CA ALA A 123 2.66 25.05 -14.44
C ALA A 123 2.07 24.40 -13.18
N ALA A 124 1.78 23.10 -13.20
CA ALA A 124 1.25 22.38 -12.04
C ALA A 124 2.23 22.35 -10.85
N ALA A 125 3.54 22.20 -11.10
CA ALA A 125 4.56 22.21 -10.06
C ALA A 125 4.64 23.57 -9.34
N GLN A 126 4.44 24.68 -10.07
CA GLN A 126 4.54 26.06 -9.56
C GLN A 126 3.20 26.68 -9.12
N ALA A 127 2.07 26.06 -9.44
CA ALA A 127 0.75 26.60 -9.12
C ALA A 127 0.42 26.53 -7.62
N PRO A 128 -0.37 27.47 -7.06
CA PRO A 128 -0.99 27.30 -5.75
C PRO A 128 -1.86 26.03 -5.70
N GLY A 129 -1.88 25.32 -4.56
CA GLY A 129 -2.63 24.07 -4.44
C GLY A 129 -2.23 23.25 -3.22
N SER A 130 -2.32 21.92 -3.34
CA SER A 130 -1.84 21.01 -2.29
C SER A 130 -0.32 21.15 -2.12
N GLY A 131 0.10 21.59 -0.93
CA GLY A 131 1.49 21.85 -0.60
C GLY A 131 2.08 23.15 -1.14
N ILE A 132 3.34 23.40 -0.80
CA ILE A 132 4.05 24.64 -1.18
C ILE A 132 4.46 24.57 -2.66
N PRO A 133 4.21 25.61 -3.48
CA PRO A 133 4.70 25.68 -4.86
C PRO A 133 6.19 25.35 -4.98
N ALA A 134 6.54 24.48 -5.93
CA ALA A 134 7.92 24.13 -6.17
C ALA A 134 8.67 25.33 -6.76
N GLN A 135 9.92 25.52 -6.33
CA GLN A 135 10.78 26.59 -6.86
C GLN A 135 11.60 26.03 -8.02
N LEU A 136 11.54 26.67 -9.18
CA LEU A 136 12.27 26.24 -10.37
C LEU A 136 13.40 27.23 -10.67
N HIS A 137 14.63 26.76 -10.52
CA HIS A 137 15.85 27.51 -10.79
C HIS A 137 16.40 27.11 -12.17
N THR A 138 16.21 27.96 -13.17
CA THR A 138 16.76 27.77 -14.53
C THR A 138 18.20 28.26 -14.64
N SER A 139 18.92 27.92 -15.71
CA SER A 139 20.35 28.22 -15.87
C SER A 139 21.20 27.78 -14.67
N SER A 140 20.77 26.74 -13.97
CA SER A 140 21.35 26.25 -12.72
C SER A 140 21.80 24.81 -12.91
N LYS A 141 22.87 24.62 -13.67
CA LYS A 141 23.40 23.29 -13.96
C LYS A 141 24.04 22.69 -12.71
N VAL A 142 23.53 21.54 -12.28
CA VAL A 142 24.15 20.72 -11.22
C VAL A 142 25.34 19.96 -11.82
N VAL A 143 26.51 20.08 -11.19
CA VAL A 143 27.75 19.44 -11.63
C VAL A 143 28.22 18.33 -10.69
N ASP A 144 27.80 18.38 -9.42
CA ASP A 144 28.16 17.38 -8.42
C ASP A 144 27.06 17.23 -7.36
N VAL A 145 27.01 16.08 -6.68
CA VAL A 145 26.15 15.85 -5.52
C VAL A 145 26.87 15.06 -4.43
N ASN A 146 26.53 15.32 -3.17
CA ASN A 146 26.96 14.53 -2.03
C ASN A 146 25.75 13.78 -1.42
N PRO A 147 25.68 12.45 -1.57
CA PRO A 147 24.58 11.64 -1.05
C PRO A 147 24.43 11.69 0.49
N SER A 148 25.54 11.70 1.23
CA SER A 148 25.53 11.67 2.71
C SER A 148 25.02 12.97 3.33
N LEU A 149 25.40 14.10 2.73
CA LEU A 149 25.05 15.44 3.20
C LEU A 149 23.80 15.99 2.51
N ALA A 150 23.23 15.26 1.55
CA ALA A 150 22.14 15.69 0.68
C ALA A 150 22.40 17.08 0.06
N THR A 151 23.56 17.26 -0.58
CA THR A 151 23.92 18.53 -1.23
C THR A 151 24.03 18.41 -2.74
N ILE A 152 23.74 19.50 -3.43
CA ILE A 152 24.09 19.69 -4.85
C ILE A 152 25.10 20.83 -4.99
N THR A 153 25.99 20.72 -5.95
CA THR A 153 26.93 21.77 -6.36
C THR A 153 26.57 22.23 -7.76
N LEU A 154 26.37 23.54 -7.91
CA LEU A 154 26.08 24.17 -9.20
C LEU A 154 27.37 24.51 -9.95
N GLU A 155 27.28 24.68 -11.27
CA GLU A 155 28.42 25.04 -12.14
C GLU A 155 29.10 26.36 -11.74
N ASN A 156 28.37 27.28 -11.10
CA ASN A 156 28.91 28.53 -10.56
C ASN A 156 29.67 28.35 -9.22
N GLY A 157 29.81 27.12 -8.72
CA GLY A 157 30.48 26.78 -7.46
C GLY A 157 29.59 26.88 -6.21
N GLN A 158 28.33 27.27 -6.33
CA GLN A 158 27.40 27.34 -5.20
C GLN A 158 26.98 25.94 -4.75
N THR A 159 27.06 25.68 -3.45
CA THR A 159 26.54 24.46 -2.82
C THR A 159 25.21 24.73 -2.14
N ILE A 160 24.23 23.85 -2.36
CA ILE A 160 22.89 23.93 -1.78
C ILE A 160 22.61 22.66 -0.98
N HIS A 161 22.10 22.83 0.24
CA HIS A 161 21.83 21.75 1.19
C HIS A 161 20.34 21.39 1.25
N GLY A 162 20.01 20.11 1.19
CA GLY A 162 18.65 19.62 1.41
C GLY A 162 18.62 18.50 2.46
N ASP A 163 17.48 17.84 2.57
CA ASP A 163 17.35 16.59 3.29
C ASP A 163 17.52 15.38 2.37
N ILE A 164 17.24 15.57 1.08
CA ILE A 164 17.27 14.55 0.03
C ILE A 164 17.56 15.19 -1.34
N VAL A 165 18.29 14.45 -2.18
CA VAL A 165 18.58 14.80 -3.58
C VAL A 165 17.95 13.77 -4.52
N ILE A 166 17.23 14.24 -5.55
CA ILE A 166 16.70 13.43 -6.64
C ILE A 166 17.42 13.78 -7.94
N GLY A 167 18.16 12.81 -8.50
CA GLY A 167 18.78 12.92 -9.82
C GLY A 167 17.79 12.61 -10.94
N ALA A 168 17.39 13.63 -11.70
CA ALA A 168 16.49 13.55 -12.84
C ALA A 168 17.10 14.22 -14.09
N ASP A 169 18.44 14.16 -14.20
CA ASP A 169 19.27 14.88 -15.17
C ASP A 169 19.46 14.14 -16.51
N GLY A 170 18.66 13.09 -16.74
CA GLY A 170 18.51 12.42 -18.03
C GLY A 170 19.63 11.42 -18.36
N VAL A 171 19.66 10.95 -19.61
CA VAL A 171 20.56 9.87 -20.05
C VAL A 171 22.05 10.20 -19.80
N HIS A 172 22.45 11.45 -19.99
CA HIS A 172 23.82 11.95 -19.74
C HIS A 172 24.07 12.34 -18.27
N SER A 173 23.33 11.75 -17.33
CA SER A 173 23.42 12.04 -15.91
C SER A 173 24.86 12.03 -15.39
N SER A 174 25.28 13.13 -14.77
CA SER A 174 26.52 13.16 -13.98
C SER A 174 26.28 12.61 -12.58
N ILE A 175 25.05 12.71 -12.08
CA ILE A 175 24.64 12.29 -10.74
C ILE A 175 24.67 10.77 -10.58
N ARG A 176 24.34 10.02 -11.64
CA ARG A 176 24.37 8.55 -11.64
C ARG A 176 25.70 7.99 -11.14
N SER A 177 26.82 8.64 -11.44
CA SER A 177 28.16 8.22 -10.99
C SER A 177 28.34 8.19 -9.46
N LYS A 178 27.41 8.78 -8.70
CA LYS A 178 27.41 8.82 -7.23
C LYS A 178 26.67 7.64 -6.61
N LEU A 179 26.15 6.72 -7.41
CA LEU A 179 25.55 5.48 -6.95
C LEU A 179 26.65 4.41 -6.81
N PRO A 180 26.62 3.58 -5.75
CA PRO A 180 27.58 2.50 -5.58
C PRO A 180 27.60 1.55 -6.79
N GLY A 181 28.76 1.38 -7.42
CA GLY A 181 28.94 0.47 -8.56
C GLY A 181 28.48 1.04 -9.91
N ALA A 182 28.19 2.34 -10.00
CA ALA A 182 27.78 3.02 -11.23
C ALA A 182 28.86 3.94 -11.83
N GLU A 183 30.07 3.98 -11.26
CA GLU A 183 31.16 4.90 -11.61
C GLU A 183 31.61 4.77 -13.08
N HIS A 184 31.39 3.60 -13.68
CA HIS A 184 31.78 3.27 -15.05
C HIS A 184 30.60 2.87 -15.94
N ILE A 185 29.36 3.14 -15.51
CA ILE A 185 28.16 2.86 -16.31
C ILE A 185 27.79 4.11 -17.10
N PHE A 186 28.05 4.04 -18.41
CA PHE A 186 27.78 5.12 -19.36
C PHE A 186 26.78 4.68 -20.43
N PRO A 187 25.96 5.60 -20.95
CA PRO A 187 25.14 5.31 -22.12
C PRO A 187 26.02 5.00 -23.34
N PHE A 188 25.59 4.03 -24.14
CA PHE A 188 26.26 3.63 -25.37
C PHE A 188 25.25 3.60 -26.54
N SER A 189 25.75 3.66 -27.78
CA SER A 189 24.87 3.54 -28.97
C SER A 189 24.21 2.16 -28.98
N SER A 190 22.90 2.14 -29.22
CA SER A 190 22.16 0.90 -29.49
C SER A 190 22.36 0.34 -30.90
N GLY A 191 23.21 0.98 -31.72
CA GLY A 191 23.39 0.67 -33.14
C GLY A 191 22.31 1.30 -34.03
N LYS A 192 21.54 2.27 -33.51
CA LYS A 192 20.39 2.88 -34.19
C LYS A 192 20.32 4.38 -33.97
N ASN A 193 19.87 5.08 -35.00
CA ASN A 193 19.50 6.49 -34.97
C ASN A 193 18.00 6.66 -35.26
N ALA A 194 17.44 7.81 -34.91
CA ALA A 194 16.07 8.16 -35.24
C ALA A 194 15.95 9.60 -35.74
N PHE A 195 15.35 9.77 -36.92
CA PHE A 195 14.83 11.08 -37.33
C PHE A 195 13.54 11.38 -36.57
N ARG A 196 13.39 12.61 -36.10
CA ARG A 196 12.18 13.11 -35.43
C ARG A 196 11.79 14.46 -35.97
N PHE A 197 10.52 14.60 -36.30
CA PHE A 197 9.94 15.85 -36.79
C PHE A 197 8.40 15.81 -36.66
N LEU A 198 7.80 16.96 -36.91
CA LEU A 198 6.36 17.16 -36.97
C LEU A 198 6.00 17.76 -38.33
N ILE A 199 4.82 17.42 -38.84
CA ILE A 199 4.17 18.15 -39.93
C ILE A 199 2.75 18.50 -39.49
N THR A 200 2.15 19.51 -40.09
CA THR A 200 0.71 19.74 -39.88
C THR A 200 -0.07 18.61 -40.55
N ARG A 201 -1.15 18.16 -39.93
CA ARG A 201 -2.04 17.17 -40.54
C ARG A 201 -2.68 17.73 -41.82
N GLN A 202 -2.92 19.04 -41.88
CA GLN A 202 -3.46 19.69 -43.08
C GLN A 202 -2.54 19.52 -44.30
N GLN A 203 -1.21 19.68 -44.15
CA GLN A 203 -0.26 19.43 -45.25
C GLN A 203 -0.33 18.01 -45.81
N ALA A 204 -0.71 17.02 -44.99
CA ALA A 204 -0.90 15.64 -45.42
C ALA A 204 -2.30 15.40 -46.04
N LEU A 205 -3.32 16.14 -45.61
CA LEU A 205 -4.68 16.05 -46.16
C LEU A 205 -4.83 16.77 -47.51
N ASP A 206 -4.10 17.88 -47.72
CA ASP A 206 -4.15 18.66 -48.96
C ASP A 206 -3.53 17.93 -50.15
N ASP A 207 -2.72 16.91 -49.90
CA ASP A 207 -2.07 16.08 -50.91
C ASP A 207 -2.86 14.78 -51.12
N PRO A 208 -3.46 14.54 -52.32
CA PRO A 208 -4.26 13.37 -52.60
C PRO A 208 -3.54 12.04 -52.33
N ASP A 209 -2.21 12.01 -52.50
CA ASP A 209 -1.43 10.78 -52.33
C ASP A 209 -1.18 10.45 -50.85
N THR A 210 -1.26 11.43 -49.95
CA THR A 210 -1.04 11.22 -48.50
C THR A 210 -2.31 11.34 -47.67
N HIS A 211 -3.42 11.76 -48.28
CA HIS A 211 -4.70 11.99 -47.64
C HIS A 211 -5.19 10.80 -46.81
N ASP A 212 -5.17 9.59 -47.38
CA ASP A 212 -5.74 8.39 -46.74
C ASP A 212 -4.97 7.97 -45.48
N ILE A 213 -3.65 8.21 -45.44
CA ILE A 213 -2.84 7.94 -44.25
C ILE A 213 -3.27 8.88 -43.12
N ALA A 214 -3.42 10.17 -43.41
CA ALA A 214 -3.76 11.21 -42.44
C ALA A 214 -5.27 11.31 -42.11
N ALA A 215 -6.16 10.73 -42.91
CA ALA A 215 -7.62 10.86 -42.78
C ALA A 215 -8.19 10.34 -41.45
N HIS A 216 -7.48 9.43 -40.77
CA HIS A 216 -7.94 8.81 -39.55
C HIS A 216 -7.51 9.58 -38.30
N PHE A 217 -8.47 9.94 -37.45
CA PHE A 217 -8.20 10.54 -36.14
C PHE A 217 -7.63 9.49 -35.18
N GLY A 218 -6.69 9.92 -34.33
CA GLY A 218 -6.10 9.06 -33.29
C GLY A 218 -5.40 7.79 -33.80
N ALA A 219 -5.06 7.71 -35.09
CA ALA A 219 -4.39 6.55 -35.66
C ALA A 219 -2.88 6.57 -35.40
N LEU A 220 -2.35 5.47 -34.87
CA LEU A 220 -0.93 5.19 -34.72
C LEU A 220 -0.51 4.22 -35.82
N ASP A 221 0.32 4.68 -36.76
CA ASP A 221 0.78 3.88 -37.88
C ASP A 221 2.23 3.44 -37.67
N LEU A 222 2.46 2.15 -37.86
CA LEU A 222 3.77 1.53 -37.82
C LEU A 222 4.09 0.99 -39.22
N TRP A 223 5.14 1.50 -39.84
CA TRP A 223 5.66 1.00 -41.11
C TRP A 223 7.00 0.32 -40.85
N ASP A 224 7.04 -1.00 -41.01
CA ASP A 224 8.14 -1.82 -40.55
C ASP A 224 8.87 -2.53 -41.68
N SER A 225 10.19 -2.34 -41.76
CA SER A 225 11.10 -3.23 -42.47
C SER A 225 11.89 -4.09 -41.45
N PRO A 226 12.69 -5.07 -41.89
CA PRO A 226 13.54 -5.85 -40.98
C PRO A 226 14.51 -5.00 -40.14
N ASP A 227 14.93 -3.83 -40.64
CA ASP A 227 16.00 -2.99 -40.07
C ASP A 227 15.59 -1.54 -39.76
N ARG A 228 14.49 -1.04 -40.34
CA ARG A 228 13.99 0.33 -40.24
C ARG A 228 12.52 0.35 -39.84
N ARG A 229 12.10 1.45 -39.20
CA ARG A 229 10.72 1.65 -38.73
C ARG A 229 10.30 3.11 -38.85
N ILE A 230 9.11 3.37 -39.36
CA ILE A 230 8.46 4.69 -39.29
C ILE A 230 7.26 4.58 -38.35
N VAL A 231 7.20 5.47 -37.36
CA VAL A 231 6.06 5.60 -36.45
C VAL A 231 5.41 6.95 -36.68
N ILE A 232 4.12 6.95 -37.05
CA ILE A 232 3.34 8.16 -37.34
C ILE A 232 2.13 8.20 -36.40
N TYR A 233 1.91 9.32 -35.71
CA TYR A 233 0.70 9.48 -34.90
C TYR A 233 0.35 10.94 -34.65
N PRO A 234 -0.95 11.24 -34.41
CA PRO A 234 -1.39 12.60 -34.17
C PRO A 234 -1.08 13.09 -32.75
N CYS A 235 -0.92 14.40 -32.64
CA CYS A 235 -0.90 15.13 -31.38
C CYS A 235 -1.55 16.52 -31.57
N SER A 236 -1.64 17.32 -30.50
CA SER A 236 -2.17 18.68 -30.53
C SER A 236 -3.57 18.76 -31.16
N ASN A 237 -4.58 18.16 -30.50
CA ASN A 237 -5.96 18.09 -31.00
C ASN A 237 -6.10 17.44 -32.40
N ASN A 238 -5.14 16.60 -32.78
CA ASN A 238 -5.07 15.94 -34.08
C ASN A 238 -4.72 16.90 -35.23
N ASP A 239 -4.16 18.08 -34.92
CA ASP A 239 -3.71 19.07 -35.89
C ASP A 239 -2.29 18.82 -36.39
N MET A 240 -1.49 18.06 -35.63
CA MET A 240 -0.09 17.76 -35.95
C MET A 240 0.12 16.24 -36.06
N LEU A 241 0.99 15.82 -36.97
CA LEU A 241 1.46 14.43 -37.08
C LEU A 241 2.93 14.35 -36.66
N ASN A 242 3.21 13.50 -35.68
CA ASN A 242 4.56 13.20 -35.21
C ASN A 242 5.16 12.03 -35.99
N PHE A 243 6.42 12.18 -36.37
CA PHE A 243 7.20 11.15 -37.06
C PHE A 243 8.40 10.73 -36.21
N VAL A 244 8.60 9.41 -36.09
CA VAL A 244 9.84 8.81 -35.58
C VAL A 244 10.32 7.77 -36.58
N CYS A 245 11.44 8.04 -37.25
CA CYS A 245 11.98 7.17 -38.30
C CYS A 245 13.30 6.54 -37.83
N ILE A 246 13.20 5.33 -37.29
CA ILE A 246 14.30 4.56 -36.70
C ILE A 246 15.03 3.78 -37.78
N HIS A 247 16.36 3.82 -37.77
CA HIS A 247 17.21 3.16 -38.75
C HIS A 247 18.58 2.78 -38.13
N PRO A 248 19.36 1.87 -38.74
CA PRO A 248 20.72 1.58 -38.31
C PRO A 248 21.60 2.83 -38.32
N ASP A 249 22.45 2.99 -37.31
CA ASP A 249 23.37 4.15 -37.23
C ASP A 249 24.47 4.12 -38.30
N THR A 250 24.67 2.99 -38.98
CA THR A 250 25.57 2.86 -40.13
C THR A 250 25.11 3.64 -41.35
N LEU A 251 23.81 3.98 -41.44
CA LEU A 251 23.23 4.71 -42.57
C LEU A 251 23.32 6.23 -42.39
N THR A 252 23.56 6.73 -41.18
CA THR A 252 23.68 8.18 -40.90
C THR A 252 24.78 8.46 -39.88
N LYS A 253 25.73 9.32 -40.23
CA LYS A 253 26.82 9.70 -39.31
C LYS A 253 26.46 10.97 -38.55
N ILE A 254 26.65 10.93 -37.23
CA ILE A 254 26.61 12.12 -36.37
C ILE A 254 28.06 12.49 -36.05
N GLU A 255 28.67 13.38 -36.85
CA GLU A 255 30.11 13.64 -36.75
C GLU A 255 30.46 14.60 -35.58
N LYS A 256 29.67 15.67 -35.34
CA LYS A 256 29.64 16.55 -34.14
C LYS A 256 28.31 17.32 -34.07
N GLU A 257 27.82 17.67 -32.86
CA GLU A 257 26.60 18.48 -32.66
C GLU A 257 26.62 19.85 -33.38
N SER A 258 27.81 20.40 -33.66
CA SER A 258 27.99 21.77 -34.17
C SER A 258 28.00 21.92 -35.70
N ASP A 259 27.83 20.84 -36.48
CA ASP A 259 27.94 20.89 -37.95
C ASP A 259 26.74 20.25 -38.69
N TRP A 260 25.56 20.16 -38.06
CA TRP A 260 24.37 19.65 -38.74
C TRP A 260 23.82 20.67 -39.74
N ASN A 261 24.24 20.56 -41.01
CA ASN A 261 23.58 21.27 -42.11
C ASN A 261 22.13 20.78 -42.23
N GLN A 262 21.19 21.67 -41.98
CA GLN A 262 19.74 21.39 -41.91
C GLN A 262 19.19 20.74 -43.19
N GLN A 263 19.73 21.10 -44.36
CA GLN A 263 19.33 20.51 -45.64
C GLN A 263 19.84 19.08 -45.80
N VAL A 264 21.07 18.80 -45.34
CA VAL A 264 21.70 17.46 -45.40
C VAL A 264 20.90 16.43 -44.59
N GLY A 265 20.27 16.85 -43.49
CA GLY A 265 19.44 15.96 -42.68
C GLY A 265 18.17 15.48 -43.38
N LYS A 266 17.54 16.33 -44.20
CA LYS A 266 16.34 15.95 -44.97
C LYS A 266 16.69 15.03 -46.14
N ASP A 267 17.77 15.33 -46.84
CA ASP A 267 18.25 14.48 -47.93
C ASP A 267 18.61 13.07 -47.42
N ALA A 268 19.29 12.99 -46.26
CA ALA A 268 19.58 11.72 -45.60
C ALA A 268 18.31 10.97 -45.16
N LEU A 269 17.27 11.67 -44.66
CA LEU A 269 15.98 11.04 -44.34
C LEU A 269 15.36 10.38 -45.58
N LEU A 270 15.36 11.08 -46.72
CA LEU A 270 14.78 10.57 -47.97
C LEU A 270 15.63 9.46 -48.59
N GLU A 271 16.96 9.51 -48.46
CA GLU A 271 17.86 8.43 -48.87
C GLU A 271 17.60 7.16 -48.05
N VAL A 272 17.52 7.30 -46.71
CA VAL A 272 17.34 6.16 -45.80
C VAL A 272 15.98 5.49 -45.95
N PHE A 273 14.93 6.19 -46.39
CA PHE A 273 13.57 5.64 -46.48
C PHE A 273 13.00 5.64 -47.91
N GLY A 274 13.80 5.96 -48.93
CA GLY A 274 13.32 6.15 -50.31
C GLY A 274 12.75 4.89 -50.99
N ASP A 275 13.02 3.71 -50.45
CA ASP A 275 12.47 2.42 -50.88
C ASP A 275 11.16 2.02 -50.17
N PHE A 276 10.65 2.85 -49.25
CA PHE A 276 9.31 2.68 -48.67
C PHE A 276 8.23 3.11 -49.66
N ASN A 277 6.97 2.80 -49.33
CA ASN A 277 5.81 3.13 -50.16
C ASN A 277 5.80 4.63 -50.54
N PRO A 278 5.56 4.98 -51.81
CA PRO A 278 5.59 6.37 -52.26
C PRO A 278 4.72 7.33 -51.44
N GLN A 279 3.59 6.86 -50.89
CA GLN A 279 2.71 7.69 -50.05
C GLN A 279 3.39 8.08 -48.73
N VAL A 280 4.07 7.16 -48.05
CA VAL A 280 4.77 7.49 -46.80
C VAL A 280 6.03 8.32 -47.09
N VAL A 281 6.74 8.08 -48.19
CA VAL A 281 7.89 8.91 -48.60
C VAL A 281 7.46 10.35 -48.87
N LYS A 282 6.31 10.57 -49.54
CA LYS A 282 5.74 11.92 -49.72
C LYS A 282 5.40 12.63 -48.41
N LEU A 283 5.06 11.90 -47.34
CA LEU A 283 4.93 12.49 -46.01
C LEU A 283 6.29 12.93 -45.46
N LEU A 284 7.34 12.13 -45.64
CA LEU A 284 8.70 12.46 -45.21
C LEU A 284 9.24 13.69 -45.97
N GLU A 285 8.90 13.87 -47.25
CA GLU A 285 9.24 15.05 -48.05
C GLU A 285 8.67 16.36 -47.47
N LYS A 286 7.60 16.29 -46.66
CA LYS A 286 7.00 17.45 -46.00
C LYS A 286 7.73 17.84 -44.71
N ALA A 287 8.74 17.08 -44.27
CA ALA A 287 9.57 17.44 -43.12
C ALA A 287 10.22 18.81 -43.32
N ASP A 288 10.14 19.65 -42.29
CA ASP A 288 10.81 20.94 -42.25
C ASP A 288 12.29 20.75 -41.87
N PRO A 289 13.25 21.12 -42.76
CA PRO A 289 14.68 21.00 -42.49
C PRO A 289 15.13 21.70 -41.20
N GLN A 290 14.47 22.79 -40.79
CA GLN A 290 14.88 23.57 -39.62
C GLN A 290 14.55 22.86 -38.30
N THR A 291 13.47 22.08 -38.28
CA THR A 291 12.97 21.41 -37.08
C THR A 291 13.25 19.92 -37.06
N LEU A 292 13.63 19.33 -38.19
CA LEU A 292 14.08 17.94 -38.30
C LEU A 292 15.32 17.70 -37.44
N LYS A 293 15.25 16.71 -36.54
CA LYS A 293 16.37 16.29 -35.69
C LYS A 293 16.74 14.84 -35.93
N LEU A 294 18.03 14.55 -35.91
CA LEU A 294 18.58 13.19 -35.88
C LEU A 294 19.09 12.91 -34.46
N TRP A 295 18.57 11.86 -33.84
CA TRP A 295 18.93 11.46 -32.47
C TRP A 295 19.60 10.10 -32.46
N PRO A 296 20.77 9.95 -31.80
CA PRO A 296 21.29 8.64 -31.49
C PRO A 296 20.39 7.96 -30.45
N LEU A 297 20.05 6.69 -30.67
CA LEU A 297 19.30 5.91 -29.69
C LEU A 297 20.29 5.26 -28.74
N LEU A 298 20.32 5.77 -27.51
CA LEU A 298 21.23 5.31 -26.47
C LEU A 298 20.60 4.21 -25.62
N ASP A 299 21.41 3.22 -25.27
CA ASP A 299 21.12 2.21 -24.26
C ASP A 299 22.12 2.34 -23.11
N MET A 300 21.87 1.68 -21.99
CA MET A 300 22.75 1.71 -20.82
C MET A 300 22.59 0.44 -20.01
N ASP A 301 23.70 -0.11 -19.51
CA ASP A 301 23.66 -1.26 -18.62
C ASP A 301 22.80 -0.99 -17.38
N THR A 302 22.16 -2.05 -16.89
CA THR A 302 21.30 -1.97 -15.70
C THR A 302 22.13 -1.54 -14.50
N LEU A 303 21.68 -0.47 -13.83
CA LEU A 303 22.29 -0.02 -12.59
C LEU A 303 22.13 -1.05 -11.47
N PRO A 304 23.17 -1.31 -10.66
CA PRO A 304 23.08 -2.23 -9.53
C PRO A 304 22.17 -1.69 -8.41
N THR A 305 22.07 -0.37 -8.28
CA THR A 305 21.19 0.32 -7.34
C THR A 305 20.81 1.68 -7.91
N TRP A 306 19.66 2.22 -7.52
CA TRP A 306 19.18 3.56 -7.89
C TRP A 306 19.27 4.55 -6.74
N VAL A 307 19.77 4.12 -5.59
CA VAL A 307 19.79 4.92 -4.37
C VAL A 307 21.13 4.83 -3.66
N ASN A 308 21.51 5.92 -3.00
CA ASN A 308 22.67 5.98 -2.13
C ASN A 308 22.36 6.93 -0.98
N GLU A 309 22.21 6.42 0.24
CA GLU A 309 21.85 7.22 1.43
C GLU A 309 20.64 8.15 1.20
N ARG A 310 20.87 9.45 0.96
CA ARG A 310 19.83 10.46 0.70
C ARG A 310 19.78 10.90 -0.77
N LEU A 311 20.32 10.11 -1.68
CA LEU A 311 20.25 10.28 -3.13
C LEU A 311 19.37 9.17 -3.73
N ALA A 312 18.46 9.55 -4.64
CA ALA A 312 17.81 8.63 -5.55
C ALA A 312 17.89 9.16 -7.00
N VAL A 313 17.94 8.27 -7.98
CA VAL A 313 17.83 8.63 -9.41
C VAL A 313 16.52 8.12 -10.02
N ILE A 314 15.99 8.86 -10.99
CA ILE A 314 14.73 8.55 -11.69
C ILE A 314 14.85 8.74 -13.21
N GLY A 315 13.92 8.14 -13.96
CA GLY A 315 13.84 8.30 -15.41
C GLY A 315 15.12 7.88 -16.14
N ASP A 316 15.46 8.57 -17.23
CA ASP A 316 16.62 8.21 -18.06
C ASP A 316 17.97 8.29 -17.33
N ALA A 317 18.06 8.98 -16.18
CA ALA A 317 19.25 8.93 -15.35
C ALA A 317 19.48 7.54 -14.76
N ALA A 318 18.40 6.80 -14.49
CA ALA A 318 18.39 5.48 -13.91
C ALA A 318 18.23 4.34 -14.95
N HIS A 319 17.35 4.53 -15.93
CA HIS A 319 16.92 3.50 -16.88
C HIS A 319 16.53 4.10 -18.24
N PRO A 320 17.48 4.54 -19.08
CA PRO A 320 17.15 5.06 -20.40
C PRO A 320 16.53 3.97 -21.27
N PHE A 321 15.47 4.33 -21.99
CA PHE A 321 14.70 3.40 -22.84
C PHE A 321 14.94 3.65 -24.32
N LEU A 322 15.13 2.58 -25.08
CA LEU A 322 14.91 2.62 -26.53
C LEU A 322 13.44 2.98 -26.82
N PRO A 323 13.15 3.73 -27.89
CA PRO A 323 11.83 4.31 -28.18
C PRO A 323 10.82 3.28 -28.72
N TYR A 324 10.82 2.08 -28.15
CA TYR A 324 9.85 1.03 -28.38
C TYR A 324 8.87 0.97 -27.21
N ARG A 325 7.63 0.55 -27.47
CA ARG A 325 6.57 0.31 -26.45
C ARG A 325 6.14 1.54 -25.63
N ALA A 326 6.59 2.74 -25.99
CA ALA A 326 6.15 3.99 -25.37
C ALA A 326 6.44 4.08 -23.85
N SER A 327 7.46 3.39 -23.35
CA SER A 327 7.65 3.20 -21.91
C SER A 327 8.53 4.24 -21.21
N GLY A 328 9.44 4.94 -21.89
CA GLY A 328 10.44 5.80 -21.22
C GLY A 328 9.83 6.89 -20.34
N GLY A 329 9.02 7.78 -20.93
CA GLY A 329 8.33 8.83 -20.15
C GLY A 329 7.35 8.26 -19.13
N ALA A 330 6.67 7.15 -19.44
CA ALA A 330 5.77 6.46 -18.51
C ALA A 330 6.52 5.98 -17.26
N MET A 331 7.71 5.40 -17.42
CA MET A 331 8.50 4.93 -16.27
C MET A 331 9.01 6.10 -15.42
N ALA A 332 9.39 7.22 -16.02
CA ALA A 332 9.77 8.42 -15.26
C ALA A 332 8.61 8.98 -14.43
N LEU A 333 7.37 8.90 -14.94
CA LEU A 333 6.16 9.26 -14.18
C LEU A 333 5.92 8.27 -13.02
N GLU A 334 6.05 6.96 -13.28
CA GLU A 334 5.92 5.91 -12.27
C GLU A 334 6.95 6.10 -11.13
N ASP A 335 8.22 6.40 -11.45
CA ASP A 335 9.25 6.67 -10.45
C ASP A 335 8.90 7.86 -9.55
N ALA A 336 8.46 8.95 -10.17
CA ALA A 336 8.09 10.17 -9.49
C ALA A 336 6.95 9.97 -8.49
N VAL A 337 5.89 9.26 -8.89
CA VAL A 337 4.76 8.98 -8.00
C VAL A 337 5.13 7.98 -6.91
N SER A 338 6.00 7.00 -7.21
CA SER A 338 6.52 6.06 -6.21
C SER A 338 7.31 6.80 -5.13
N LEU A 339 8.19 7.74 -5.50
CA LEU A 339 8.88 8.60 -4.54
C LEU A 339 7.90 9.43 -3.70
N GLY A 340 6.87 10.01 -4.32
CA GLY A 340 5.81 10.72 -3.60
C GLY A 340 5.06 9.84 -2.59
N VAL A 341 4.90 8.55 -2.86
CA VAL A 341 4.33 7.60 -1.89
C VAL A 341 5.33 7.27 -0.78
N MET A 342 6.57 6.91 -1.14
CA MET A 342 7.58 6.47 -0.17
C MET A 342 8.02 7.59 0.78
N LEU A 343 7.96 8.83 0.33
CA LEU A 343 8.23 10.03 1.10
C LEU A 343 6.90 10.71 1.45
N SER A 344 6.05 10.00 2.19
CA SER A 344 4.79 10.52 2.71
C SER A 344 5.03 11.64 3.73
N GLY A 345 4.04 12.52 3.95
CA GLY A 345 4.21 13.70 4.80
C GLY A 345 4.53 13.44 6.29
N ASP A 346 4.48 12.19 6.74
CA ASP A 346 4.85 11.72 8.07
C ASP A 346 6.28 11.13 8.14
N VAL A 347 7.05 11.17 7.05
CA VAL A 347 8.42 10.65 7.02
C VAL A 347 9.37 11.50 7.87
N GLU A 348 10.20 10.84 8.68
CA GLU A 348 11.29 11.52 9.40
C GLU A 348 12.61 11.46 8.61
N PRO A 349 13.50 12.46 8.73
CA PRO A 349 14.78 12.47 8.01
C PRO A 349 15.65 11.22 8.21
N LYS A 350 15.56 10.57 9.37
CA LYS A 350 16.29 9.33 9.67
C LYS A 350 15.81 8.13 8.85
N ASP A 351 14.56 8.15 8.37
CA ASP A 351 13.95 7.05 7.64
C ASP A 351 14.17 7.15 6.12
N ILE A 352 14.67 8.30 5.63
CA ILE A 352 14.88 8.56 4.20
C ILE A 352 15.64 7.42 3.50
N PRO A 353 16.81 6.95 3.99
CA PRO A 353 17.55 5.90 3.28
C PRO A 353 16.75 4.62 3.12
N MET A 354 15.97 4.25 4.14
CA MET A 354 15.10 3.09 4.07
C MET A 354 13.94 3.31 3.08
N ARG A 355 13.27 4.48 3.12
CA ARG A 355 12.17 4.79 2.18
C ARG A 355 12.65 4.77 0.74
N LEU A 356 13.87 5.24 0.47
CA LEU A 356 14.49 5.17 -0.85
C LEU A 356 14.77 3.73 -1.28
N LYS A 357 15.15 2.84 -0.35
CA LYS A 357 15.24 1.40 -0.63
C LYS A 357 13.88 0.76 -0.94
N LEU A 358 12.78 1.24 -0.36
CA LEU A 358 11.44 0.79 -0.74
C LEU A 358 11.03 1.29 -2.13
N TYR A 359 11.37 2.54 -2.49
CA TYR A 359 11.22 3.06 -3.85
C TYR A 359 11.97 2.18 -4.86
N GLU A 360 13.25 1.89 -4.59
CA GLU A 360 14.04 0.98 -5.43
C GLU A 360 13.38 -0.39 -5.55
N LYS A 361 12.90 -0.97 -4.43
CA LYS A 361 12.20 -2.25 -4.43
C LYS A 361 10.93 -2.24 -5.29
N ALA A 362 10.18 -1.14 -5.30
CA ALA A 362 8.96 -1.00 -6.11
C ALA A 362 9.27 -0.85 -7.61
N ARG A 363 10.40 -0.24 -7.95
CA ARG A 363 10.65 0.27 -9.30
C ARG A 363 11.72 -0.46 -10.09
N HIS A 364 12.80 -0.90 -9.44
CA HIS A 364 14.01 -1.40 -10.11
C HIS A 364 13.74 -2.60 -11.01
N GLU A 365 13.15 -3.66 -10.46
CA GLU A 365 12.83 -4.88 -11.23
C GLU A 365 11.86 -4.55 -12.37
N ARG A 366 10.85 -3.71 -12.09
CA ARG A 366 9.83 -3.34 -13.05
C ARG A 366 10.42 -2.59 -14.24
N ALA A 367 11.15 -1.51 -14.02
CA ALA A 367 11.73 -0.74 -15.11
C ALA A 367 12.80 -1.55 -15.86
N THR A 368 13.64 -2.32 -15.14
CA THR A 368 14.66 -3.17 -15.77
C THR A 368 14.03 -4.20 -16.70
N ARG A 369 12.94 -4.86 -16.26
CA ARG A 369 12.23 -5.84 -17.09
C ARG A 369 11.62 -5.17 -18.33
N ILE A 370 11.01 -3.99 -18.19
CA ILE A 370 10.45 -3.26 -19.34
C ILE A 370 11.57 -2.77 -20.27
N GLN A 371 12.72 -2.35 -19.74
CA GLN A 371 13.88 -1.92 -20.53
C GLN A 371 14.41 -3.08 -21.35
N GLN A 372 14.50 -4.27 -20.77
CA GLN A 372 14.86 -5.47 -21.52
C GLN A 372 13.84 -5.77 -22.63
N MET A 373 12.54 -5.62 -22.36
CA MET A 373 11.51 -5.79 -23.39
C MET A 373 11.63 -4.77 -24.54
N THR A 374 12.09 -3.53 -24.28
CA THR A 374 12.32 -2.56 -25.35
C THR A 374 13.58 -2.86 -26.16
N ARG A 375 14.63 -3.41 -25.53
CA ARG A 375 15.81 -3.97 -26.23
C ARG A 375 15.42 -5.09 -27.18
N ASP A 376 14.61 -6.04 -26.70
CA ASP A 376 14.18 -7.17 -27.52
C ASP A 376 13.25 -6.72 -28.66
N SER A 377 12.38 -5.73 -28.41
CA SER A 377 11.60 -5.08 -29.48
C SER A 377 12.51 -4.38 -30.50
N GLY A 378 13.64 -3.83 -30.06
CA GLY A 378 14.63 -3.17 -30.90
C GLY A 378 15.41 -4.10 -31.82
N LYS A 379 15.45 -5.41 -31.57
CA LYS A 379 16.08 -6.40 -32.48
C LYS A 379 15.23 -6.70 -33.73
N GLY A 380 13.99 -6.21 -33.78
CA GLY A 380 13.04 -6.48 -34.85
C GLY A 380 12.40 -7.87 -34.76
N PRO A 381 11.31 -8.14 -35.50
CA PRO A 381 10.63 -9.44 -35.53
C PRO A 381 11.43 -10.54 -36.25
N ILE A 382 12.53 -10.19 -36.92
CA ILE A 382 13.34 -11.09 -37.76
C ILE A 382 14.81 -10.92 -37.36
N GLY A 383 15.35 -11.86 -36.59
CA GLY A 383 16.81 -12.00 -36.48
C GLY A 383 17.41 -12.33 -37.86
N PRO A 384 18.70 -12.07 -38.10
CA PRO A 384 19.35 -12.18 -39.42
C PRO A 384 19.23 -13.56 -40.09
N GLU A 385 18.82 -14.61 -39.37
CA GLU A 385 18.76 -15.99 -39.89
C GLU A 385 17.40 -16.47 -40.43
N LYS A 386 16.30 -15.70 -40.33
CA LYS A 386 14.95 -16.22 -40.72
C LYS A 386 14.29 -15.47 -41.88
N GLY A 387 15.00 -15.34 -43.00
CA GLY A 387 14.46 -14.78 -44.25
C GLY A 387 13.54 -15.68 -45.10
N LYS A 388 12.83 -16.67 -44.53
CA LYS A 388 12.01 -17.63 -45.34
C LYS A 388 10.63 -18.00 -44.79
N THR A 389 10.12 -17.33 -43.76
CA THR A 389 8.75 -17.59 -43.26
C THR A 389 7.82 -16.46 -43.71
N PRO A 390 6.64 -16.73 -44.28
CA PRO A 390 5.69 -15.67 -44.63
C PRO A 390 5.40 -14.81 -43.39
N LEU A 391 5.58 -13.48 -43.50
CA LEU A 391 5.41 -12.51 -42.41
C LEU A 391 4.14 -12.77 -41.59
N ASN A 392 3.05 -13.16 -42.24
CA ASN A 392 1.72 -13.34 -41.63
C ASN A 392 1.63 -14.48 -40.59
N GLN A 393 2.42 -15.56 -40.68
CA GLN A 393 2.21 -16.73 -39.80
C GLN A 393 3.00 -16.70 -38.48
N VAL A 394 4.16 -16.03 -38.44
CA VAL A 394 4.97 -15.90 -37.22
C VAL A 394 4.48 -14.71 -36.37
N TYR A 395 3.97 -13.65 -37.01
CA TYR A 395 3.40 -12.48 -36.34
C TYR A 395 2.16 -12.87 -35.53
N ILE A 396 1.17 -13.52 -36.15
CA ILE A 396 -0.16 -13.76 -35.53
C ILE A 396 -0.09 -14.73 -34.34
N LYS A 397 0.81 -15.73 -34.36
CA LYS A 397 0.92 -16.75 -33.30
C LYS A 397 1.75 -16.33 -32.09
N SER A 398 2.72 -15.43 -32.26
CA SER A 398 3.54 -14.90 -31.16
C SER A 398 2.89 -13.71 -30.44
N LEU A 399 1.95 -13.03 -31.09
CA LEU A 399 1.26 -11.85 -30.57
C LEU A 399 0.11 -12.13 -29.58
N THR A 400 -0.51 -13.31 -29.52
CA THR A 400 -1.76 -13.46 -28.75
C THR A 400 -1.61 -13.80 -27.27
N PHE A 401 -0.57 -14.53 -26.83
CA PHE A 401 -0.36 -14.84 -25.41
C PHE A 401 0.77 -14.01 -24.78
N GLN A 402 1.97 -14.04 -25.36
CA GLN A 402 3.12 -13.27 -24.85
C GLN A 402 2.93 -11.76 -24.96
N ALA A 403 2.32 -11.26 -26.05
CA ALA A 403 2.04 -9.83 -26.14
C ALA A 403 0.92 -9.42 -25.18
N THR A 404 -0.05 -10.29 -24.87
CA THR A 404 -1.09 -10.03 -23.86
C THR A 404 -0.49 -9.92 -22.46
N GLU A 405 0.37 -10.86 -22.04
CA GLU A 405 1.05 -10.76 -20.73
C GLU A 405 1.92 -9.50 -20.63
N MET A 406 2.66 -9.16 -21.69
CA MET A 406 3.48 -7.96 -21.75
C MET A 406 2.65 -6.67 -21.67
N ILE A 407 1.57 -6.59 -22.45
CA ILE A 407 0.63 -5.46 -22.46
C ILE A 407 0.01 -5.28 -21.08
N MET A 408 -0.43 -6.37 -20.43
CA MET A 408 -1.00 -6.32 -19.09
C MET A 408 0.06 -5.95 -18.04
N TYR A 409 1.29 -6.46 -18.16
CA TYR A 409 2.38 -6.11 -17.27
C TYR A 409 2.73 -4.62 -17.36
N ILE A 410 2.84 -4.05 -18.57
CA ILE A 410 3.20 -2.63 -18.73
C ILE A 410 2.01 -1.73 -18.41
N TYR A 411 0.89 -1.89 -19.12
CA TYR A 411 -0.21 -0.92 -19.13
C TYR A 411 -1.30 -1.21 -18.07
N GLY A 412 -1.36 -2.43 -17.54
CA GLY A 412 -2.33 -2.84 -16.49
C GLY A 412 -1.89 -2.52 -15.06
N HIS A 413 -0.75 -1.84 -14.89
CA HIS A 413 -0.18 -1.51 -13.58
C HIS A 413 -0.57 -0.11 -13.12
N ASP A 414 -0.78 0.04 -11.81
CA ASP A 414 -0.90 1.33 -11.15
C ASP A 414 0.19 1.46 -10.07
N GLU A 415 1.19 2.30 -10.35
CA GLU A 415 2.36 2.41 -9.50
C GLU A 415 2.06 3.02 -8.13
N PHE A 416 1.11 3.95 -8.03
CA PHE A 416 0.76 4.52 -6.74
C PHE A 416 0.18 3.44 -5.83
N ASP A 417 -0.75 2.62 -6.33
CA ASP A 417 -1.38 1.56 -5.53
C ASP A 417 -0.36 0.48 -5.14
N HIS A 418 0.53 0.12 -6.07
CA HIS A 418 1.62 -0.83 -5.82
C HIS A 418 2.60 -0.33 -4.74
N SER A 419 3.13 0.88 -4.92
CA SER A 419 4.03 1.54 -3.96
C SER A 419 3.35 1.73 -2.60
N THR A 420 2.07 2.08 -2.58
CA THR A 420 1.31 2.26 -1.33
C THR A 420 1.21 0.95 -0.56
N HIS A 421 0.97 -0.17 -1.26
CA HIS A 421 0.93 -1.48 -0.63
C HIS A 421 2.29 -1.89 -0.05
N ILE A 422 3.38 -1.67 -0.79
CA ILE A 422 4.75 -1.92 -0.30
C ILE A 422 5.03 -1.10 0.96
N LEU A 423 4.66 0.19 0.95
CA LEU A 423 4.84 1.07 2.10
C LEU A 423 4.06 0.59 3.33
N ARG A 424 2.78 0.24 3.14
CA ARG A 424 1.91 -0.29 4.22
C ARG A 424 2.51 -1.55 4.83
N GLN A 425 2.91 -2.51 4.00
CA GLN A 425 3.55 -3.74 4.48
C GLN A 425 4.82 -3.45 5.28
N HIS A 426 5.62 -2.48 4.84
CA HIS A 426 6.81 -2.09 5.59
C HIS A 426 6.44 -1.48 6.95
N LEU A 427 5.53 -0.51 6.99
CA LEU A 427 5.08 0.14 8.21
C LEU A 427 4.50 -0.86 9.22
N TRP A 428 3.69 -1.81 8.76
CA TRP A 428 3.16 -2.86 9.63
C TRP A 428 4.25 -3.78 10.20
N ARG A 429 5.33 -4.03 9.46
CA ARG A 429 6.45 -4.85 9.97
C ARG A 429 7.30 -4.14 11.01
N GLN A 430 7.26 -2.81 11.06
CA GLN A 430 8.04 -2.04 12.04
C GLN A 430 7.46 -2.13 13.45
N ASP A 431 6.18 -2.40 13.59
CA ASP A 431 5.54 -2.54 14.90
C ASP A 431 5.52 -4.03 15.31
N PRO A 432 6.37 -4.43 16.28
CA PRO A 432 6.45 -5.82 16.71
C PRO A 432 5.22 -6.26 17.52
N ASN A 433 4.35 -5.32 17.91
CA ASN A 433 3.19 -5.57 18.76
C ASN A 433 1.88 -5.66 17.97
N ILE A 434 1.96 -5.74 16.64
CA ILE A 434 0.76 -5.84 15.81
C ILE A 434 0.01 -7.15 16.03
N TYR A 435 -1.28 -7.03 16.32
CA TYR A 435 -2.21 -8.15 16.28
C TYR A 435 -2.73 -8.38 14.86
N TRP A 436 -2.52 -9.59 14.34
CA TRP A 436 -3.06 -10.02 13.05
C TRP A 436 -4.24 -10.96 13.25
N ARG A 437 -5.32 -10.73 12.51
CA ARG A 437 -6.48 -11.63 12.43
C ARG A 437 -6.88 -11.82 10.97
N GLN A 438 -7.54 -12.93 10.68
CA GLN A 438 -8.09 -13.12 9.34
C GLN A 438 -9.23 -12.11 9.10
N PRO A 439 -9.38 -11.57 7.86
CA PRO A 439 -8.53 -11.74 6.68
C PRO A 439 -7.31 -10.80 6.64
N ILE A 440 -6.09 -11.37 6.65
CA ILE A 440 -4.82 -10.62 6.75
C ILE A 440 -4.51 -9.69 5.57
N VAL A 441 -5.16 -9.87 4.41
CA VAL A 441 -4.91 -9.07 3.21
C VAL A 441 -5.28 -7.59 3.39
N PHE A 442 -6.17 -7.29 4.33
CA PHE A 442 -6.62 -5.93 4.62
C PHE A 442 -5.74 -5.20 5.66
N GLY A 443 -4.71 -5.86 6.18
CA GLY A 443 -3.84 -5.30 7.21
C GLY A 443 -4.16 -5.78 8.62
N PRO A 444 -3.55 -5.15 9.64
CA PRO A 444 -3.82 -5.41 11.04
C PRO A 444 -5.30 -5.27 11.37
N MET A 445 -5.81 -6.15 12.24
CA MET A 445 -7.19 -6.06 12.67
C MET A 445 -7.30 -5.07 13.84
N PRO A 446 -8.12 -3.99 13.73
CA PRO A 446 -8.35 -3.11 14.86
C PRO A 446 -9.13 -3.84 15.96
N GLY A 447 -8.91 -3.44 17.21
CA GLY A 447 -9.59 -4.06 18.35
C GLY A 447 -9.31 -3.32 19.66
N PRO A 448 -9.61 -3.96 20.80
CA PRO A 448 -9.40 -3.36 22.12
C PRO A 448 -7.96 -2.90 22.41
N ARG A 449 -6.97 -3.57 21.80
CA ARG A 449 -5.54 -3.39 22.08
C ARG A 449 -4.84 -2.43 21.12
N GLN A 450 -5.29 -2.37 19.87
CA GLN A 450 -4.66 -1.57 18.82
C GLN A 450 -5.64 -0.92 17.84
N ASP A 451 -5.20 0.15 17.18
CA ASP A 451 -5.87 0.70 16.00
C ASP A 451 -5.47 -0.01 14.70
N PHE A 452 -6.03 0.43 13.57
CA PHE A 452 -5.73 -0.14 12.25
C PHE A 452 -4.25 0.00 11.84
N ASN A 453 -3.52 0.94 12.45
CA ASN A 453 -2.10 1.17 12.19
C ASN A 453 -1.20 0.42 13.19
N GLY A 454 -1.76 -0.40 14.08
CA GLY A 454 -1.02 -1.14 15.11
C GLY A 454 -0.86 -0.40 16.45
N ARG A 455 -1.30 0.86 16.55
CA ARG A 455 -1.00 1.71 17.72
C ARG A 455 -1.85 1.31 18.92
N SER A 456 -1.24 1.26 20.11
CA SER A 456 -1.94 0.90 21.36
C SER A 456 -3.12 1.83 21.67
N ARG A 457 -4.21 1.24 22.19
CA ARG A 457 -5.41 1.96 22.65
C ARG A 457 -5.49 2.16 24.17
N ALA A 458 -4.46 1.78 24.92
CA ALA A 458 -4.48 1.85 26.40
C ALA A 458 -4.91 3.23 26.95
N SER A 459 -4.46 4.31 26.33
CA SER A 459 -4.84 5.68 26.73
C SER A 459 -6.32 5.99 26.52
N ALA A 460 -6.95 5.44 25.48
CA ALA A 460 -8.39 5.60 25.25
C ALA A 460 -9.19 4.80 26.28
N SER A 461 -8.72 3.59 26.64
CA SER A 461 -9.35 2.70 27.61
C SER A 461 -9.43 3.25 29.03
N LEU A 462 -8.59 4.24 29.40
CA LEU A 462 -8.67 4.95 30.69
C LEU A 462 -10.00 5.68 30.88
N LYS A 463 -10.68 6.08 29.79
CA LYS A 463 -11.97 6.78 29.82
C LYS A 463 -13.16 5.85 29.65
N SER A 464 -12.93 4.58 29.31
CA SER A 464 -13.96 3.57 29.23
C SER A 464 -14.52 3.26 30.62
N THR A 465 -15.80 2.88 30.68
CA THR A 465 -16.47 2.53 31.93
C THR A 465 -16.81 1.06 32.02
N PHE A 466 -16.81 0.54 33.25
CA PHE A 466 -17.31 -0.78 33.55
C PHE A 466 -18.32 -0.75 34.70
N LYS A 467 -19.26 -1.69 34.66
CA LYS A 467 -20.15 -2.06 35.76
C LYS A 467 -20.19 -3.58 35.84
N THR A 468 -19.64 -4.13 36.92
CA THR A 468 -19.52 -5.57 37.14
C THR A 468 -20.42 -5.99 38.29
N ALA A 469 -21.40 -6.85 38.03
CA ALA A 469 -22.25 -7.48 39.03
C ALA A 469 -21.85 -8.96 39.19
N SER A 470 -21.44 -9.37 40.39
CA SER A 470 -21.02 -10.75 40.69
C SER A 470 -21.81 -11.38 41.83
N ILE A 471 -22.07 -12.68 41.71
CA ILE A 471 -22.63 -13.53 42.77
C ILE A 471 -21.59 -14.58 43.11
N LYS A 472 -20.96 -14.46 44.28
CA LYS A 472 -20.04 -15.46 44.84
C LYS A 472 -20.82 -16.46 45.68
N PHE A 473 -20.59 -17.74 45.44
CA PHE A 473 -21.28 -18.82 46.11
C PHE A 473 -20.34 -19.97 46.47
N LYS A 474 -20.78 -20.77 47.42
CA LYS A 474 -20.16 -22.00 47.87
C LYS A 474 -20.80 -23.19 47.16
N THR A 475 -19.98 -24.15 46.73
CA THR A 475 -20.44 -25.30 45.94
C THR A 475 -19.50 -26.51 46.09
N SER A 476 -19.85 -27.61 45.42
CA SER A 476 -19.08 -28.85 45.34
C SER A 476 -17.78 -28.68 44.56
N ARG A 477 -16.63 -28.81 45.24
CA ARG A 477 -15.31 -28.83 44.60
C ARG A 477 -15.19 -30.01 43.63
N THR A 478 -15.72 -31.17 44.00
CA THR A 478 -15.64 -32.39 43.18
C THR A 478 -16.33 -32.21 41.84
N LEU A 479 -17.49 -31.54 41.80
CA LEU A 479 -18.17 -31.24 40.55
C LEU A 479 -17.36 -30.24 39.71
N LEU A 480 -16.90 -29.13 40.32
CA LEU A 480 -16.10 -28.13 39.61
C LEU A 480 -14.77 -28.69 39.09
N GLN A 481 -14.20 -29.72 39.74
CA GLN A 481 -13.00 -30.39 39.26
C GLN A 481 -13.20 -31.05 37.89
N ASN A 482 -14.41 -31.51 37.58
CA ASN A 482 -14.73 -32.08 36.26
C ASN A 482 -14.79 -31.04 35.14
N LEU A 483 -14.77 -29.75 35.47
CA LEU A 483 -14.70 -28.65 34.51
C LEU A 483 -13.25 -28.21 34.24
N LEU A 484 -12.26 -28.76 34.96
CA LEU A 484 -10.85 -28.44 34.73
C LEU A 484 -10.36 -29.15 33.45
N PRO A 485 -9.53 -28.49 32.61
CA PRO A 485 -9.16 -29.01 31.29
C PRO A 485 -8.40 -30.34 31.31
N ASN A 486 -7.52 -30.51 32.30
CA ASN A 486 -6.65 -31.67 32.44
C ASN A 486 -6.08 -31.76 33.86
N ASN A 487 -5.30 -32.82 34.12
CA ASN A 487 -4.75 -33.14 35.44
C ASN A 487 -3.67 -32.17 35.94
N SER A 488 -3.18 -31.25 35.11
CA SER A 488 -2.26 -30.20 35.56
C SER A 488 -2.98 -29.10 36.33
N TYR A 489 -4.31 -28.98 36.17
CA TYR A 489 -5.14 -28.11 36.98
C TYR A 489 -5.63 -28.83 38.23
N SER A 490 -5.60 -28.13 39.37
CA SER A 490 -6.07 -28.66 40.64
C SER A 490 -6.56 -27.54 41.55
N PHE A 491 -7.33 -27.87 42.58
CA PHE A 491 -7.66 -26.92 43.64
C PHE A 491 -6.51 -26.82 44.64
N ILE A 492 -6.27 -25.60 45.14
CA ILE A 492 -5.28 -25.34 46.19
C ILE A 492 -5.74 -25.98 47.51
N SER A 493 -7.04 -25.90 47.80
CA SER A 493 -7.62 -26.47 49.02
C SER A 493 -7.98 -27.95 48.82
N PRO A 494 -7.67 -28.84 49.78
CA PRO A 494 -8.09 -30.24 49.75
C PRO A 494 -9.56 -30.44 50.15
N SER A 495 -10.29 -29.39 50.52
CA SER A 495 -11.69 -29.45 50.94
C SER A 495 -12.60 -30.05 49.87
N THR A 496 -13.72 -30.66 50.25
CA THR A 496 -14.78 -31.05 49.31
C THR A 496 -15.63 -29.86 48.86
N VAL A 497 -15.42 -28.69 49.46
CA VAL A 497 -16.09 -27.42 49.18
C VAL A 497 -15.17 -26.47 48.43
N ALA A 498 -15.70 -25.78 47.42
CA ALA A 498 -15.04 -24.71 46.69
C ALA A 498 -15.94 -23.46 46.60
N TYR A 499 -15.38 -22.38 46.06
CA TYR A 499 -16.09 -21.14 45.77
C TYR A 499 -16.02 -20.83 44.29
N ALA A 500 -17.12 -20.34 43.74
CA ALA A 500 -17.17 -19.82 42.38
C ALA A 500 -18.01 -18.55 42.34
N SER A 501 -17.89 -17.80 41.25
CA SER A 501 -18.71 -16.63 40.99
C SER A 501 -19.29 -16.66 39.58
N PHE A 502 -20.55 -16.26 39.46
CA PHE A 502 -21.09 -15.76 38.20
C PHE A 502 -20.91 -14.25 38.17
N SER A 503 -20.34 -13.71 37.08
CA SER A 503 -20.04 -12.28 36.96
C SER A 503 -20.50 -11.74 35.62
N GLN A 504 -21.32 -10.69 35.66
CA GLN A 504 -21.79 -9.92 34.52
C GLN A 504 -21.10 -8.56 34.49
N THR A 505 -20.43 -8.21 33.40
CA THR A 505 -19.87 -6.87 33.22
C THR A 505 -20.51 -6.17 32.05
N THR A 506 -20.90 -4.92 32.24
CA THR A 506 -21.28 -3.98 31.19
C THR A 506 -20.12 -3.02 30.97
N LEU A 507 -19.60 -3.00 29.75
CA LEU A 507 -18.56 -2.10 29.29
C LEU A 507 -19.18 -1.04 28.40
N ASP A 508 -18.73 0.21 28.56
CA ASP A 508 -19.28 1.36 27.83
C ASP A 508 -18.17 2.37 27.51
N ARG A 509 -18.43 3.27 26.56
CA ARG A 509 -17.45 4.23 26.03
C ARG A 509 -16.21 3.57 25.40
N MET A 510 -16.41 2.44 24.71
CA MET A 510 -15.34 1.69 24.06
C MET A 510 -14.95 2.34 22.73
N ASP A 511 -13.82 3.05 22.71
CA ASP A 511 -13.30 3.76 21.54
C ASP A 511 -13.19 2.88 20.28
N TRP A 512 -12.75 1.63 20.44
CA TRP A 512 -12.63 0.66 19.35
C TRP A 512 -13.97 0.17 18.79
N LEU A 513 -15.08 0.47 19.46
CA LEU A 513 -16.47 0.25 19.02
C LEU A 513 -17.17 1.58 18.70
N GLY A 514 -16.42 2.64 18.38
CA GLY A 514 -17.00 3.96 18.08
C GLY A 514 -17.66 4.64 19.28
N GLY A 515 -17.21 4.32 20.50
CA GLY A 515 -17.78 4.83 21.74
C GLY A 515 -18.97 4.02 22.28
N GLY A 516 -19.36 2.94 21.60
CA GLY A 516 -20.39 2.01 22.08
C GLY A 516 -19.93 1.15 23.25
N GLY A 517 -20.77 0.18 23.62
CA GLY A 517 -20.54 -0.72 24.74
C GLY A 517 -20.96 -2.15 24.43
N TYR A 518 -20.54 -3.08 25.28
CA TYR A 518 -20.93 -4.49 25.20
C TYR A 518 -20.97 -5.12 26.59
N ARG A 519 -21.50 -6.34 26.66
CA ARG A 519 -21.68 -7.06 27.91
C ARG A 519 -21.02 -8.42 27.82
N HIS A 520 -20.49 -8.86 28.95
CA HIS A 520 -20.00 -10.21 29.11
C HIS A 520 -20.50 -10.83 30.42
N PHE A 521 -20.61 -12.16 30.44
CA PHE A 521 -21.09 -12.94 31.57
C PHE A 521 -20.24 -14.22 31.68
N GLY A 522 -19.63 -14.50 32.82
CA GLY A 522 -18.71 -15.64 32.96
C GLY A 522 -18.85 -16.39 34.28
N LEU A 523 -18.40 -17.64 34.27
CA LEU A 523 -18.19 -18.46 35.47
C LEU A 523 -16.72 -18.38 35.89
N TYR A 524 -16.46 -18.08 37.15
CA TYR A 524 -15.13 -17.91 37.72
C TYR A 524 -14.95 -18.90 38.86
N ILE A 525 -14.08 -19.89 38.70
CA ILE A 525 -13.81 -20.93 39.70
C ILE A 525 -12.57 -20.53 40.51
N HIS A 526 -12.76 -20.25 41.79
CA HIS A 526 -11.70 -19.67 42.63
C HIS A 526 -10.81 -20.73 43.30
N GLY A 527 -9.57 -20.34 43.60
CA GLY A 527 -8.64 -21.19 44.36
C GLY A 527 -8.09 -22.36 43.55
N VAL A 528 -7.86 -22.13 42.25
CA VAL A 528 -7.28 -23.11 41.32
C VAL A 528 -5.78 -22.85 41.18
N GLN A 529 -5.03 -23.90 40.90
CA GLN A 529 -3.63 -23.83 40.51
C GLN A 529 -3.36 -24.69 39.28
N TYR A 530 -2.41 -24.26 38.46
CA TYR A 530 -1.85 -24.99 37.34
C TYR A 530 -0.42 -25.41 37.68
N LYS A 531 -0.09 -26.69 37.48
CA LYS A 531 1.27 -27.23 37.61
C LYS A 531 1.94 -27.29 36.24
N THR A 532 3.01 -26.51 36.06
CA THR A 532 3.82 -26.53 34.84
C THR A 532 4.60 -27.84 34.70
N ALA A 533 5.10 -28.13 33.51
CA ALA A 533 5.98 -29.26 33.23
C ALA A 533 7.27 -29.21 34.08
N SER A 534 7.76 -28.01 34.42
CA SER A 534 8.90 -27.81 35.33
C SER A 534 8.55 -28.00 36.81
N GLY A 535 7.27 -28.18 37.15
CA GLY A 535 6.78 -28.37 38.51
C GLY A 535 6.41 -27.07 39.26
N ASN A 536 6.48 -25.91 38.61
CA ASN A 536 6.05 -24.64 39.19
C ASN A 536 4.53 -24.57 39.30
N LEU A 537 4.03 -23.83 40.29
CA LEU A 537 2.60 -23.64 40.51
C LEU A 537 2.19 -22.21 40.16
N VAL A 538 1.26 -22.07 39.22
CA VAL A 538 0.59 -20.80 38.91
C VAL A 538 -0.80 -20.84 39.54
N LYS A 539 -1.08 -19.92 40.45
CA LYS A 539 -2.35 -19.88 41.20
C LYS A 539 -3.26 -18.81 40.63
N GLY A 540 -4.56 -18.96 40.79
CA GLY A 540 -5.52 -17.96 40.34
C GLY A 540 -6.96 -18.46 40.32
N THR A 541 -7.79 -17.70 39.61
CA THR A 541 -9.17 -18.06 39.31
C THR A 541 -9.25 -18.64 37.90
N TYR A 542 -9.82 -19.83 37.77
CA TYR A 542 -10.03 -20.47 36.46
C TYR A 542 -11.33 -19.99 35.83
N LEU A 543 -11.25 -19.52 34.58
CA LEU A 543 -12.38 -19.06 33.77
C LEU A 543 -12.65 -20.12 32.68
N PRO A 544 -13.55 -21.10 32.93
CA PRO A 544 -13.91 -22.13 31.94
C PRO A 544 -14.73 -21.59 30.77
N ILE A 545 -15.52 -20.54 30.98
CA ILE A 545 -16.43 -20.01 29.97
C ILE A 545 -16.71 -18.52 30.21
N LEU A 546 -16.68 -17.74 29.13
CA LEU A 546 -17.05 -16.33 29.11
C LEU A 546 -18.02 -16.08 27.95
N PHE A 547 -19.25 -15.71 28.26
CA PHE A 547 -20.22 -15.32 27.25
C PHE A 547 -20.12 -13.83 26.97
N GLU A 548 -20.33 -13.43 25.71
CA GLU A 548 -20.42 -12.03 25.30
C GLU A 548 -21.58 -11.83 24.32
N ASN A 549 -22.08 -10.60 24.23
CA ASN A 549 -23.22 -10.27 23.38
C ASN A 549 -22.86 -9.59 22.04
N LEU A 550 -21.57 -9.56 21.69
CA LEU A 550 -21.08 -9.05 20.39
C LEU A 550 -20.01 -9.96 19.81
N ALA A 551 -19.94 -10.06 18.49
CA ALA A 551 -18.98 -10.92 17.80
C ALA A 551 -17.53 -10.42 17.93
N ASP A 552 -17.28 -9.12 17.81
CA ASP A 552 -15.96 -8.53 17.81
C ASP A 552 -15.11 -8.82 19.08
N PRO A 553 -15.65 -8.66 20.31
CA PRO A 553 -14.90 -9.02 21.52
C PRO A 553 -14.71 -10.54 21.67
N ILE A 554 -15.61 -11.36 21.10
CA ILE A 554 -15.49 -12.82 21.08
C ILE A 554 -14.30 -13.21 20.22
N VAL A 555 -14.28 -12.74 18.97
CA VAL A 555 -13.22 -13.08 18.00
C VAL A 555 -11.87 -12.60 18.52
N SER A 556 -11.76 -11.34 18.95
CA SER A 556 -10.50 -10.81 19.49
C SER A 556 -10.04 -11.56 20.74
N GLY A 557 -10.94 -11.88 21.68
CA GLY A 557 -10.57 -12.62 22.90
C GLY A 557 -10.14 -14.07 22.63
N ARG A 558 -10.77 -14.76 21.68
CA ARG A 558 -10.39 -16.13 21.31
C ARG A 558 -9.06 -16.17 20.58
N GLU A 559 -8.90 -15.32 19.57
CA GLU A 559 -7.72 -15.35 18.70
C GLU A 559 -6.48 -14.75 19.37
N GLU A 560 -6.63 -13.64 20.10
CA GLU A 560 -5.50 -12.92 20.72
C GLU A 560 -5.20 -13.44 22.13
N LEU A 561 -6.22 -13.72 22.93
CA LEU A 561 -6.04 -14.07 24.36
C LEU A 561 -6.22 -15.55 24.68
N GLY A 562 -6.75 -16.35 23.75
CA GLY A 562 -7.06 -17.76 24.02
C GLY A 562 -8.20 -17.96 25.03
N MET A 563 -9.07 -16.96 25.21
CA MET A 563 -10.20 -17.06 26.13
C MET A 563 -11.32 -17.95 25.57
N PRO A 564 -12.01 -18.75 26.41
CA PRO A 564 -13.12 -19.61 25.99
C PRO A 564 -14.40 -18.78 25.86
N LYS A 565 -14.53 -18.04 24.75
CA LYS A 565 -15.66 -17.13 24.53
C LYS A 565 -16.76 -17.72 23.65
N LEU A 566 -18.02 -17.54 24.07
CA LEU A 566 -19.21 -17.90 23.30
C LEU A 566 -20.19 -16.73 23.24
N TYR A 567 -21.09 -16.74 22.26
CA TYR A 567 -22.14 -15.75 22.16
C TYR A 567 -23.33 -16.10 23.05
N THR A 568 -23.88 -15.12 23.77
CA THR A 568 -25.25 -15.17 24.33
C THR A 568 -25.80 -13.74 24.38
N ALA A 569 -27.10 -13.57 24.22
CA ALA A 569 -27.73 -12.31 24.58
C ALA A 569 -27.69 -12.12 26.10
N ILE A 570 -27.34 -10.91 26.53
CA ILE A 570 -27.21 -10.53 27.95
C ILE A 570 -28.04 -9.27 28.17
N ASP A 571 -29.20 -9.45 28.77
CA ASP A 571 -30.12 -8.37 29.10
C ASP A 571 -29.95 -7.97 30.56
N VAL A 572 -29.84 -6.67 30.80
CA VAL A 572 -29.59 -6.11 32.13
C VAL A 572 -30.69 -5.11 32.45
N HIS A 573 -31.42 -5.37 33.53
CA HIS A 573 -32.46 -4.48 34.04
C HIS A 573 -32.11 -4.01 35.44
N GLN A 574 -32.04 -2.70 35.63
CA GLN A 574 -31.67 -2.11 36.92
C GLN A 574 -32.82 -1.26 37.47
N ARG A 575 -33.06 -1.39 38.78
CA ARG A 575 -33.90 -0.48 39.59
C ARG A 575 -33.05 0.11 40.72
N ASN A 576 -33.62 0.98 41.56
CA ASN A 576 -32.85 1.68 42.60
C ASN A 576 -32.04 0.75 43.51
N GLN A 577 -32.63 -0.37 43.94
CA GLN A 577 -32.00 -1.32 44.86
C GLN A 577 -31.89 -2.74 44.29
N SER A 578 -32.25 -2.95 43.02
CA SER A 578 -32.16 -4.26 42.38
C SER A 578 -31.43 -4.23 41.04
N HIS A 579 -30.77 -5.32 40.72
CA HIS A 579 -30.09 -5.56 39.44
C HIS A 579 -30.48 -6.96 38.96
N HIS A 580 -30.88 -7.08 37.70
CA HIS A 580 -31.30 -8.34 37.11
C HIS A 580 -30.56 -8.56 35.80
N VAL A 581 -30.11 -9.79 35.59
CA VAL A 581 -29.45 -10.23 34.37
C VAL A 581 -30.19 -11.45 33.83
N HIS A 582 -30.55 -11.39 32.56
CA HIS A 582 -31.06 -12.54 31.82
C HIS A 582 -30.08 -12.92 30.72
N THR A 583 -29.83 -14.21 30.58
CA THR A 583 -29.03 -14.77 29.48
C THR A 583 -29.88 -15.62 28.58
N SER A 584 -29.75 -15.42 27.27
CA SER A 584 -30.57 -16.12 26.28
C SER A 584 -29.84 -16.36 24.96
N TRP A 585 -30.40 -17.25 24.15
CA TRP A 585 -29.99 -17.48 22.77
C TRP A 585 -31.25 -17.55 21.90
N GLU A 586 -31.35 -16.66 20.91
CA GLU A 586 -32.53 -16.51 20.05
C GLU A 586 -33.88 -16.45 20.82
N GLY A 587 -33.87 -15.83 22.00
CA GLY A 587 -35.05 -15.69 22.87
C GLY A 587 -35.29 -16.86 23.83
N ALA A 588 -34.58 -17.98 23.68
CA ALA A 588 -34.57 -19.05 24.66
C ALA A 588 -33.75 -18.62 25.88
N VAL A 589 -34.46 -18.20 26.94
CA VAL A 589 -33.84 -17.74 28.19
C VAL A 589 -33.39 -18.95 29.00
N TRP A 590 -32.11 -19.00 29.34
CA TRP A 590 -31.50 -20.11 30.07
C TRP A 590 -30.97 -19.70 31.44
N GLY A 591 -30.79 -18.41 31.72
CA GLY A 591 -30.25 -17.94 32.99
C GLY A 591 -30.96 -16.70 33.53
N HIS A 592 -31.25 -16.73 34.83
CA HIS A 592 -31.79 -15.61 35.59
C HIS A 592 -30.92 -15.35 36.82
N PHE A 593 -30.40 -14.13 36.91
CA PHE A 593 -29.55 -13.70 38.02
C PHE A 593 -30.10 -12.41 38.60
N SER A 594 -30.25 -12.33 39.92
CA SER A 594 -30.76 -11.12 40.58
C SER A 594 -29.95 -10.77 41.82
N TRP A 595 -29.84 -9.47 42.05
CA TRP A 595 -29.30 -8.86 43.27
C TRP A 595 -30.39 -7.94 43.80
N GLU A 596 -30.90 -8.22 44.99
CA GLU A 596 -31.93 -7.42 45.66
C GLU A 596 -31.33 -6.70 46.86
N ASP A 597 -31.90 -5.55 47.25
CA ASP A 597 -31.49 -4.80 48.45
C ASP A 597 -30.01 -4.44 48.49
N LEU A 598 -29.53 -3.95 47.35
CA LEU A 598 -28.19 -3.44 47.22
C LEU A 598 -27.98 -2.23 48.13
N ILE A 599 -26.94 -2.31 48.95
CA ILE A 599 -26.51 -1.25 49.87
C ILE A 599 -25.18 -0.69 49.38
N ASP A 600 -25.05 0.63 49.35
CA ASP A 600 -23.80 1.32 49.02
C ASP A 600 -22.76 1.16 50.14
N GLU A 601 -21.52 0.89 49.75
CA GLU A 601 -20.36 0.81 50.64
C GLU A 601 -19.25 1.76 50.17
N ASP A 602 -18.32 2.05 51.09
CA ASP A 602 -17.13 2.84 50.79
C ASP A 602 -16.25 2.11 49.75
N PRO A 603 -15.94 2.73 48.59
CA PRO A 603 -15.11 2.12 47.56
C PRO A 603 -13.63 2.00 47.93
N THR A 604 -13.15 2.64 49.02
CA THR A 604 -11.71 2.82 49.34
C THR A 604 -10.88 1.56 49.63
N GLY A 605 -11.43 0.35 49.49
CA GLY A 605 -10.70 -0.92 49.62
C GLY A 605 -10.85 -1.88 48.43
N ASP A 606 -11.60 -1.51 47.38
CA ASP A 606 -11.90 -2.40 46.26
C ASP A 606 -10.99 -2.11 45.07
N THR A 607 -10.28 -3.13 44.60
CA THR A 607 -9.35 -3.01 43.47
C THR A 607 -10.04 -3.26 42.12
N GLY A 608 -11.32 -3.61 42.10
CA GLY A 608 -12.08 -3.81 40.86
C GLY A 608 -11.54 -4.93 39.97
N THR A 609 -10.92 -5.98 40.55
CA THR A 609 -10.31 -7.08 39.79
C THR A 609 -11.31 -7.79 38.90
N ILE A 610 -10.86 -8.22 37.71
CA ILE A 610 -11.68 -8.84 36.65
C ILE A 610 -12.43 -10.10 37.15
N GLY A 611 -11.90 -10.79 38.18
CA GLY A 611 -12.52 -11.96 38.81
C GLY A 611 -13.25 -11.70 40.13
N GLY A 612 -13.27 -10.46 40.64
CA GLY A 612 -13.93 -10.09 41.89
C GLY A 612 -13.27 -10.61 43.18
N THR A 613 -12.14 -11.31 43.07
CA THR A 613 -11.33 -11.83 44.18
C THR A 613 -9.92 -11.22 44.19
N GLN A 614 -9.31 -11.12 45.37
CA GLN A 614 -7.88 -10.85 45.51
C GLN A 614 -7.13 -12.18 45.32
N ASP A 615 -6.72 -12.46 44.09
CA ASP A 615 -5.85 -13.59 43.74
C ASP A 615 -4.78 -13.13 42.73
N ASP A 616 -3.92 -14.05 42.27
CA ASP A 616 -2.77 -13.73 41.43
C ASP A 616 -3.16 -13.40 39.97
N GLY A 617 -4.34 -13.83 39.50
CA GLY A 617 -4.75 -13.67 38.10
C GLY A 617 -5.78 -14.69 37.60
N ILE A 618 -6.10 -14.59 36.31
CA ILE A 618 -7.07 -15.47 35.64
C ILE A 618 -6.34 -16.56 34.83
N LEU A 619 -6.72 -17.82 35.07
CA LEU A 619 -6.32 -18.97 34.29
C LEU A 619 -7.39 -19.27 33.22
N VAL A 620 -6.96 -19.44 31.97
CA VAL A 620 -7.81 -19.96 30.88
C VAL A 620 -7.09 -21.08 30.13
N TYR A 621 -7.81 -21.78 29.27
CA TYR A 621 -7.26 -22.86 28.45
C TYR A 621 -7.59 -22.62 26.98
N ARG A 622 -6.56 -22.46 26.16
CA ARG A 622 -6.73 -22.23 24.72
C ARG A 622 -6.77 -23.57 24.00
N TYR A 623 -7.76 -23.74 23.13
CA TYR A 623 -7.85 -24.86 22.20
C TYR A 623 -8.31 -24.36 20.82
N ILE A 624 -7.51 -24.61 19.79
CA ILE A 624 -7.83 -24.33 18.38
C ILE A 624 -7.64 -25.64 17.61
N PRO A 625 -8.69 -26.17 16.94
CA PRO A 625 -8.57 -27.40 16.18
C PRO A 625 -7.81 -27.19 14.87
N LYS A 626 -7.16 -28.25 14.38
CA LYS A 626 -6.64 -28.28 13.01
C LYS A 626 -7.77 -28.26 11.97
N VAL A 627 -7.49 -27.64 10.82
CA VAL A 627 -8.41 -27.62 9.68
C VAL A 627 -8.24 -28.90 8.86
N GLY A 628 -9.31 -29.69 8.70
CA GLY A 628 -9.33 -30.91 7.89
C GLY A 628 -10.08 -32.05 8.56
N ARG A 629 -10.73 -32.91 7.79
CA ARG A 629 -11.54 -34.01 8.33
C ARG A 629 -10.68 -35.07 9.03
N GLU A 630 -9.48 -35.28 8.51
CA GLU A 630 -8.45 -36.20 8.99
C GLU A 630 -7.82 -35.77 10.33
N PHE A 631 -7.94 -34.50 10.69
CA PHE A 631 -7.39 -33.93 11.92
C PHE A 631 -8.44 -33.70 13.01
N LYS A 632 -9.65 -34.26 12.88
CA LYS A 632 -10.69 -34.14 13.92
C LYS A 632 -10.16 -34.58 15.29
N GLY A 633 -10.37 -33.73 16.30
CA GLY A 633 -9.89 -33.95 17.67
C GLY A 633 -8.41 -33.60 17.89
N GLN A 634 -7.67 -33.20 16.85
CA GLN A 634 -6.29 -32.75 16.98
C GLN A 634 -6.24 -31.21 17.05
N PRO A 635 -5.54 -30.64 18.04
CA PRO A 635 -5.33 -29.21 18.11
C PRO A 635 -4.23 -28.74 17.17
N GLU A 636 -4.43 -27.56 16.59
CA GLU A 636 -3.36 -26.71 16.05
C GLU A 636 -2.69 -25.91 17.18
N ALA A 637 -3.47 -25.49 18.18
CA ALA A 637 -2.96 -24.84 19.38
C ALA A 637 -3.71 -25.35 20.63
N GLU A 638 -2.97 -25.80 21.64
CA GLU A 638 -3.52 -26.27 22.92
C GLU A 638 -2.55 -25.95 24.05
N TYR A 639 -2.93 -25.03 24.95
CA TYR A 639 -2.08 -24.64 26.08
C TYR A 639 -2.83 -23.81 27.13
N PRO A 640 -2.36 -23.83 28.39
CA PRO A 640 -2.82 -22.90 29.42
C PRO A 640 -2.38 -21.45 29.13
N VAL A 641 -3.25 -20.50 29.47
CA VAL A 641 -2.95 -19.07 29.42
C VAL A 641 -3.24 -18.45 30.79
N PHE A 642 -2.41 -17.51 31.20
CA PHE A 642 -2.55 -16.79 32.46
C PHE A 642 -2.59 -15.29 32.23
N VAL A 643 -3.48 -14.61 32.94
CA VAL A 643 -3.60 -13.14 32.97
C VAL A 643 -3.23 -12.65 34.37
N PRO A 644 -1.98 -12.22 34.61
CA PRO A 644 -1.54 -11.75 35.91
C PRO A 644 -2.13 -10.37 36.26
N HIS A 645 -2.93 -10.30 37.33
CA HIS A 645 -3.57 -9.04 37.76
C HIS A 645 -2.56 -7.91 38.03
N ALA A 646 -1.39 -8.24 38.58
CA ALA A 646 -0.34 -7.27 38.88
C ALA A 646 0.33 -6.65 37.64
N GLN A 647 0.30 -7.33 36.49
CA GLN A 647 0.80 -6.75 35.23
C GLN A 647 -0.33 -6.04 34.49
N GLU A 648 -1.53 -6.61 34.48
CA GLU A 648 -2.68 -6.04 33.80
C GLU A 648 -3.05 -4.64 34.31
N SER A 649 -3.03 -4.48 35.63
CA SER A 649 -3.28 -3.18 36.30
C SER A 649 -2.29 -2.08 35.92
N LYS A 650 -1.12 -2.43 35.35
CA LYS A 650 -0.13 -1.45 34.84
C LYS A 650 -0.44 -0.99 33.43
N VAL A 651 -1.23 -1.74 32.66
CA VAL A 651 -1.61 -1.39 31.28
C VAL A 651 -2.68 -0.30 31.30
N VAL A 652 -3.80 -0.57 31.99
CA VAL A 652 -4.88 0.38 32.21
C VAL A 652 -5.24 0.33 33.69
N ALA A 653 -4.98 1.43 34.41
CA ALA A 653 -5.32 1.52 35.83
C ALA A 653 -6.82 1.74 36.00
N SER A 654 -7.54 0.72 36.49
CA SER A 654 -8.95 0.84 36.82
C SER A 654 -9.16 1.67 38.09
N ARG A 655 -10.17 2.53 38.09
CA ARG A 655 -10.62 3.31 39.24
C ARG A 655 -12.05 2.94 39.59
N VAL A 656 -12.23 2.37 40.79
CA VAL A 656 -13.55 2.08 41.35
C VAL A 656 -14.20 3.37 41.84
N MET A 657 -15.44 3.59 41.43
CA MET A 657 -16.23 4.78 41.75
C MET A 657 -17.39 4.48 42.70
N ARG A 658 -17.96 3.28 42.64
CA ARG A 658 -19.10 2.87 43.47
C ARG A 658 -19.06 1.37 43.72
N VAL A 659 -19.33 0.96 44.96
CA VAL A 659 -19.48 -0.44 45.35
C VAL A 659 -20.82 -0.61 46.05
N ARG A 660 -21.56 -1.64 45.65
CA ARG A 660 -22.80 -2.06 46.32
C ARG A 660 -22.74 -3.54 46.65
N ARG A 661 -23.25 -3.93 47.82
CA ARG A 661 -23.32 -5.33 48.25
C ARG A 661 -24.72 -5.75 48.67
N THR A 662 -24.97 -7.04 48.62
CA THR A 662 -26.17 -7.69 49.14
C THR A 662 -25.89 -9.14 49.53
N LYS A 663 -26.70 -9.67 50.45
CA LYS A 663 -26.81 -11.11 50.72
C LYS A 663 -28.01 -11.75 50.01
N ARG A 664 -28.91 -10.95 49.44
CA ARG A 664 -30.10 -11.40 48.70
C ARG A 664 -29.78 -11.44 47.21
N ALA A 665 -28.99 -12.43 46.80
CA ALA A 665 -28.75 -12.72 45.40
C ALA A 665 -29.32 -14.08 45.02
N ARG A 666 -29.73 -14.24 43.76
CA ARG A 666 -30.31 -15.48 43.22
C ARG A 666 -29.62 -15.86 41.92
N VAL A 667 -29.41 -17.16 41.75
CA VAL A 667 -28.88 -17.79 40.54
C VAL A 667 -29.88 -18.86 40.12
N GLU A 668 -30.42 -18.77 38.91
CA GLU A 668 -31.25 -19.81 38.31
C GLU A 668 -30.76 -20.10 36.90
N ILE A 669 -30.54 -21.37 36.60
CA ILE A 669 -30.11 -21.84 35.29
C ILE A 669 -31.08 -22.93 34.86
N ASP A 670 -31.72 -22.73 33.72
CA ASP A 670 -32.52 -23.72 33.02
C ASP A 670 -31.65 -24.33 31.91
N ALA A 671 -31.39 -25.63 32.02
CA ALA A 671 -30.62 -26.37 31.02
C ALA A 671 -31.28 -26.34 29.63
N LEU A 672 -32.62 -26.17 29.60
CA LEU A 672 -33.45 -26.34 28.41
C LEU A 672 -33.17 -27.71 27.76
N ASN A 673 -33.21 -27.78 26.42
CA ASN A 673 -32.91 -28.99 25.66
C ASN A 673 -32.20 -28.64 24.35
N TRP A 674 -31.72 -29.68 23.66
CA TRP A 674 -31.02 -29.54 22.39
C TRP A 674 -31.82 -28.80 21.31
N GLU A 675 -33.15 -28.92 21.31
CA GLU A 675 -34.01 -28.26 20.31
C GLU A 675 -34.10 -26.74 20.56
N SER A 676 -34.16 -26.33 21.82
CA SER A 676 -34.27 -24.92 22.22
C SER A 676 -32.92 -24.20 22.26
N LEU A 677 -31.83 -24.95 22.43
CA LEU A 677 -30.49 -24.41 22.62
C LEU A 677 -29.39 -25.22 21.88
N PRO A 678 -29.51 -25.46 20.56
CA PRO A 678 -28.68 -26.42 19.83
C PRO A 678 -27.17 -26.14 19.88
N THR A 679 -26.77 -24.86 19.98
CA THR A 679 -25.35 -24.49 19.97
C THR A 679 -24.75 -24.31 21.37
N LEU A 680 -25.57 -24.26 22.43
CA LEU A 680 -25.11 -24.02 23.81
C LEU A 680 -25.60 -25.06 24.83
N TYR A 681 -26.53 -25.97 24.48
CA TYR A 681 -27.11 -26.96 25.41
C TYR A 681 -26.04 -27.72 26.18
N HIS A 682 -25.05 -28.27 25.48
CA HIS A 682 -23.92 -28.99 26.09
C HIS A 682 -23.09 -28.16 27.09
N VAL A 683 -23.15 -26.83 27.03
CA VAL A 683 -22.52 -25.93 28.02
C VAL A 683 -23.50 -25.63 29.15
N ILE A 684 -24.72 -25.21 28.84
CA ILE A 684 -25.70 -24.77 29.83
C ILE A 684 -26.18 -25.94 30.71
N ASP A 685 -26.39 -27.12 30.14
CA ASP A 685 -26.70 -28.35 30.87
C ASP A 685 -25.64 -28.64 31.95
N ARG A 686 -24.36 -28.50 31.60
CA ARG A 686 -23.23 -28.63 32.54
C ARG A 686 -23.18 -27.53 33.60
N LEU A 687 -23.61 -26.31 33.28
CA LEU A 687 -23.71 -25.21 34.25
C LEU A 687 -24.88 -25.41 35.23
N ALA A 688 -26.01 -25.95 34.75
CA ALA A 688 -27.19 -26.24 35.57
C ALA A 688 -26.94 -27.33 36.63
N GLU A 689 -25.97 -28.22 36.41
CA GLU A 689 -25.56 -29.23 37.39
C GLU A 689 -24.87 -28.64 38.64
N ILE A 690 -24.37 -27.40 38.60
CA ILE A 690 -23.60 -26.80 39.70
C ILE A 690 -24.53 -26.49 40.88
N PRO A 691 -24.42 -27.18 42.03
CA PRO A 691 -25.26 -26.89 43.18
C PRO A 691 -24.85 -25.57 43.81
N ILE A 692 -25.81 -24.70 44.10
CA ILE A 692 -25.57 -23.45 44.83
C ILE A 692 -25.90 -23.72 46.31
N ASP A 693 -24.91 -24.19 47.08
CA ASP A 693 -25.12 -24.59 48.48
C ASP A 693 -25.41 -23.38 49.38
N GLU A 694 -24.69 -22.27 49.13
CA GLU A 694 -24.80 -21.04 49.91
C GLU A 694 -24.33 -19.83 49.07
N ILE A 695 -25.13 -18.76 49.05
CA ILE A 695 -24.72 -17.48 48.50
C ILE A 695 -23.86 -16.77 49.55
N ILE A 696 -22.60 -16.53 49.22
CA ILE A 696 -21.64 -15.85 50.10
C ILE A 696 -21.81 -14.34 49.98
N GLU A 697 -21.96 -13.85 48.75
CA GLU A 697 -22.00 -12.42 48.46
C GLU A 697 -22.59 -12.11 47.08
N GLY A 698 -23.46 -11.12 47.01
CA GLY A 698 -23.77 -10.39 45.79
C GLY A 698 -23.11 -9.01 45.81
N LYS A 699 -22.41 -8.63 44.74
CA LYS A 699 -21.62 -7.39 44.66
C LYS A 699 -21.79 -6.70 43.32
N ILE A 700 -21.86 -5.38 43.30
CA ILE A 700 -21.79 -4.55 42.09
C ILE A 700 -20.68 -3.51 42.24
N VAL A 701 -19.78 -3.45 41.27
CA VAL A 701 -18.67 -2.49 41.20
C VAL A 701 -18.80 -1.68 39.93
N GLU A 702 -18.73 -0.36 40.04
CA GLU A 702 -18.77 0.58 38.92
C GLU A 702 -17.49 1.41 38.90
N GLY A 703 -16.93 1.65 37.72
CA GLY A 703 -15.66 2.37 37.62
C GLY A 703 -15.28 2.78 36.20
N GLU A 704 -14.09 3.37 36.11
CA GLU A 704 -13.44 3.80 34.86
C GLU A 704 -12.11 3.07 34.68
N GLY A 705 -11.61 3.02 33.45
CA GLY A 705 -10.38 2.29 33.12
C GLY A 705 -10.69 0.81 32.92
N VAL A 706 -10.94 0.42 31.67
CA VAL A 706 -11.25 -0.98 31.30
C VAL A 706 -9.96 -1.67 30.87
N PRO A 707 -9.51 -2.72 31.58
CA PRO A 707 -8.35 -3.51 31.16
C PRO A 707 -8.59 -4.17 29.80
N ASP A 708 -7.58 -4.12 28.92
CA ASP A 708 -7.64 -4.75 27.60
C ASP A 708 -7.14 -6.21 27.62
N VAL A 709 -6.68 -6.67 28.78
CA VAL A 709 -6.21 -8.03 29.04
C VAL A 709 -4.98 -8.40 28.20
N SER A 710 -4.21 -7.40 27.76
CA SER A 710 -3.00 -7.58 26.96
C SER A 710 -1.85 -8.28 27.72
N SER A 711 -1.92 -8.37 29.06
CA SER A 711 -0.96 -9.16 29.85
C SER A 711 -1.16 -10.68 29.75
N ALA A 712 -2.18 -11.15 29.01
CA ALA A 712 -2.40 -12.59 28.78
C ALA A 712 -1.16 -13.24 28.17
N MET A 713 -0.67 -14.29 28.83
CA MET A 713 0.53 -15.01 28.42
C MET A 713 0.33 -16.51 28.44
N ARG A 714 0.89 -17.20 27.44
CA ARG A 714 1.02 -18.66 27.45
C ARG A 714 1.95 -19.06 28.60
N ILE A 715 1.54 -20.05 29.41
CA ILE A 715 2.38 -20.50 30.55
C ILE A 715 3.55 -21.36 30.05
N GLU A 716 3.30 -22.28 29.11
CA GLU A 716 4.30 -23.20 28.53
C GLU A 716 3.89 -23.74 27.17
#